data_AF-A0A935UYG8-F1
#
_entry.id   AF-A0A935UYG8-F1
#
_cell.length_a   1.000
_cell.length_b   1.000
_cell.length_c   1.000
_cell.angle_alpha   90.00
_cell.angle_beta   90.00
_cell.angle_gamma   90.00
#
_symmetry.space_group_name_H-M   'P 1'
#
loop_
_entity.id
_entity.type
_entity.pdbx_description
1 polymer ?
#
loop_
_entity_poly.entity_id
_entity_poly.type
_entity_poly.pdbx_seq_one_letter_code
_entity_poly.pdbx_strand_id
1 'polypeptide(L)'
;MADDLLTASPGYAAGQQLRALQTLQTHPDPAVRERAMAKIRRWQAVLDGMSAGTLSVGDRAPVANTPVWATLEVAHGGFATGALLAEAPLDEAETALLATLPADAPGATPRGKINHHALAGAGQAALLARVLDGRYRVEVPEEGALAVVAWLTHRGTYDKALEVVEAIAPFLERLRFTPREAETALAAGLSVFREPVGAVRDALSRRSGSKQVAAMNEALRVWNPLTDRAVALLLETVEGEPPNLETDDKGELVRGPKRQPVVRGGAPLVKLDDEWRTRARAYLAELDAAGQRHRRCAGLRAERSTLVVLSDAIRRAVNPKAPAPGANVRAVLAGAVSRRGAPGSEVHTILRQEQAAIAARPSNQELAALLAERLRAYPPQGGLPSMEEVSGPAREDELPQAPGFVLPASLTEKLGRCLEAPVEELMALGVVPSAEVLAELLPQITAQTVAAGVDDAALRRLFVSVYGAFRRRRTLLLLNLQSQVRIDELPWVAALSVFRKQNLSGQVRARQTLEQVSALAFTGFPQTILPNPLISEMSTLSEAAGLKLPLVEELAADIFMGTFTPKFERAAVVASTLLAGRLYARYYELPEASVYPKPETPKEKRWGKATAADFAALCQARAKPPADVKVKTFSVAANGVVLEQAQILHTHNLAVLFEALGLGQALADRLVPMAKDCFTWILRRNAQPVADWRAQLQLIKNSAYAWRQMIFFLSLAPPDEVSAFMAWARETFEAQKDGRVARLKPALVGLEAVHRGARFDAEGRVPNNGRRFLGWTLGPHWLKDG
;
A
#
# COMPACT_ATOMS: atom_id res chain seq x y z
N MET A 1 20.05 -30.82 -25.65
CA MET A 1 18.67 -30.34 -25.91
C MET A 1 18.78 -28.84 -26.09
N ALA A 2 18.25 -28.27 -27.17
CA ALA A 2 18.18 -26.83 -27.29
C ALA A 2 17.34 -26.31 -26.10
N ASP A 3 17.86 -25.32 -25.36
CA ASP A 3 17.10 -24.65 -24.31
C ASP A 3 15.96 -23.86 -25.00
N ASP A 4 14.81 -24.49 -25.18
CA ASP A 4 13.62 -23.81 -25.68
C ASP A 4 13.31 -22.61 -24.77
N LEU A 5 12.96 -21.48 -25.39
CA LEU A 5 12.61 -20.27 -24.66
C LEU A 5 11.33 -20.52 -23.86
N LEU A 6 11.38 -20.25 -22.56
CA LEU A 6 10.19 -20.32 -21.72
C LEU A 6 9.26 -19.15 -22.05
N THR A 7 7.96 -19.45 -22.17
CA THR A 7 6.90 -18.48 -22.41
C THR A 7 5.92 -18.43 -21.25
N ALA A 8 5.32 -17.26 -21.00
CA ALA A 8 4.35 -17.11 -19.92
C ALA A 8 3.04 -17.86 -20.22
N SER A 9 2.51 -18.58 -19.22
CA SER A 9 1.24 -19.30 -19.37
C SER A 9 0.04 -18.33 -19.44
N PRO A 10 -0.88 -18.48 -20.42
CA PRO A 10 -2.13 -17.73 -20.47
C PRO A 10 -3.07 -17.98 -19.27
N GLY A 11 -2.89 -19.11 -18.56
CA GLY A 11 -3.79 -19.54 -17.49
C GLY A 11 -3.87 -18.56 -16.31
N TYR A 12 -2.76 -17.87 -15.99
CA TYR A 12 -2.77 -16.82 -14.96
C TYR A 12 -3.62 -15.62 -15.36
N ALA A 13 -3.47 -15.15 -16.61
CA ALA A 13 -4.23 -14.03 -17.15
C ALA A 13 -5.74 -14.34 -17.19
N ALA A 14 -6.11 -15.54 -17.67
CA ALA A 14 -7.50 -16.02 -17.65
C ALA A 14 -8.08 -16.09 -16.23
N GLY A 15 -7.30 -16.59 -15.27
CA GLY A 15 -7.70 -16.64 -13.86
C GLY A 15 -7.94 -15.24 -13.25
N GLN A 16 -7.11 -14.25 -13.60
CA GLN A 16 -7.29 -12.86 -13.14
C GLN A 16 -8.52 -12.19 -13.77
N GLN A 17 -8.80 -12.48 -15.03
CA GLN A 17 -10.01 -12.02 -15.71
C GLN A 17 -11.27 -12.58 -15.05
N LEU A 18 -11.28 -13.89 -14.74
CA LEU A 18 -12.40 -14.55 -14.07
C LEU A 18 -12.70 -13.91 -12.69
N ARG A 19 -11.66 -13.60 -11.90
CA ARG A 19 -11.84 -12.90 -10.62
C ARG A 19 -12.45 -11.50 -10.79
N ALA A 20 -12.08 -10.80 -11.85
CA ALA A 20 -12.64 -9.49 -12.16
C ALA A 20 -14.12 -9.60 -12.59
N LEU A 21 -14.48 -10.61 -13.36
CA LEU A 21 -15.87 -10.94 -13.72
C LEU A 21 -16.73 -11.26 -12.48
N GLN A 22 -16.21 -12.08 -11.57
CA GLN A 22 -16.88 -12.38 -10.30
C GLN A 22 -17.13 -11.12 -9.47
N THR A 23 -16.14 -10.21 -9.42
CA THR A 23 -16.28 -8.93 -8.70
C THR A 23 -17.36 -8.04 -9.34
N LEU A 24 -17.39 -7.99 -10.68
CA LEU A 24 -18.41 -7.23 -11.42
C LEU A 24 -19.83 -7.73 -11.12
N GLN A 25 -20.02 -9.05 -11.03
CA GLN A 25 -21.33 -9.66 -10.79
C GLN A 25 -21.81 -9.53 -9.34
N THR A 26 -20.91 -9.64 -8.37
CA THR A 26 -21.27 -9.82 -6.95
C THR A 26 -21.15 -8.55 -6.11
N HIS A 27 -20.37 -7.56 -6.53
CA HIS A 27 -20.07 -6.41 -5.67
C HIS A 27 -21.20 -5.36 -5.67
N PRO A 28 -21.68 -4.90 -4.49
CA PRO A 28 -22.81 -3.96 -4.39
C PRO A 28 -22.47 -2.51 -4.77
N ASP A 29 -21.20 -2.12 -4.72
CA ASP A 29 -20.72 -0.77 -5.04
C ASP A 29 -20.48 -0.57 -6.56
N PRO A 30 -21.20 0.37 -7.23
CA PRO A 30 -21.00 0.69 -8.64
C PRO A 30 -19.57 1.09 -9.01
N ALA A 31 -18.86 1.83 -8.16
CA ALA A 31 -17.49 2.28 -8.45
C ALA A 31 -16.48 1.11 -8.41
N VAL A 32 -16.76 0.10 -7.58
CA VAL A 32 -15.97 -1.15 -7.58
C VAL A 32 -16.26 -1.96 -8.84
N ARG A 33 -17.52 -2.03 -9.27
CA ARG A 33 -17.91 -2.69 -10.53
C ARG A 33 -17.26 -2.03 -11.75
N GLU A 34 -17.21 -0.70 -11.79
CA GLU A 34 -16.52 0.04 -12.86
C GLU A 34 -15.02 -0.28 -12.92
N ARG A 35 -14.34 -0.28 -11.76
CA ARG A 35 -12.93 -0.72 -11.67
C ARG A 35 -12.75 -2.18 -12.12
N ALA A 36 -13.71 -3.06 -11.79
CA ALA A 36 -13.70 -4.44 -12.26
C ALA A 36 -13.83 -4.52 -13.79
N MET A 37 -14.71 -3.73 -14.42
CA MET A 37 -14.80 -3.64 -15.89
C MET A 37 -13.49 -3.18 -16.53
N ALA A 38 -12.84 -2.16 -15.97
CA ALA A 38 -11.53 -1.70 -16.46
C ALA A 38 -10.45 -2.79 -16.32
N LYS A 39 -10.53 -3.62 -15.27
CA LYS A 39 -9.63 -4.77 -15.08
C LYS A 39 -9.92 -5.89 -16.10
N ILE A 40 -11.20 -6.14 -16.42
CA ILE A 40 -11.60 -7.13 -17.44
C ILE A 40 -11.03 -6.72 -18.81
N ARG A 41 -11.22 -5.46 -19.23
CA ARG A 41 -10.70 -4.96 -20.52
C ARG A 41 -9.19 -5.14 -20.64
N ARG A 42 -8.44 -4.82 -19.57
CA ARG A 42 -6.98 -5.00 -19.54
C ARG A 42 -6.56 -6.46 -19.70
N TRP A 43 -7.19 -7.39 -18.97
CA TRP A 43 -6.84 -8.81 -19.12
C TRP A 43 -7.30 -9.41 -20.44
N GLN A 44 -8.41 -8.92 -21.02
CA GLN A 44 -8.80 -9.29 -22.38
C GLN A 44 -7.73 -8.87 -23.39
N ALA A 45 -7.23 -7.63 -23.34
CA ALA A 45 -6.16 -7.16 -24.21
C ALA A 45 -4.88 -8.02 -24.12
N VAL A 46 -4.51 -8.44 -22.89
CA VAL A 46 -3.38 -9.37 -22.68
C VAL A 46 -3.63 -10.70 -23.38
N LEU A 47 -4.81 -11.31 -23.17
CA LEU A 47 -5.14 -12.62 -23.76
C LEU A 47 -5.24 -12.56 -25.28
N ASP A 48 -5.88 -11.53 -25.82
CA ASP A 48 -6.01 -11.32 -27.27
C ASP A 48 -4.63 -11.15 -27.89
N GLY A 49 -3.78 -10.30 -27.31
CA GLY A 49 -2.43 -10.06 -27.81
C GLY A 49 -1.52 -11.29 -27.73
N MET A 50 -1.64 -12.10 -26.67
CA MET A 50 -0.94 -13.38 -26.58
C MET A 50 -1.42 -14.36 -27.66
N SER A 51 -2.73 -14.42 -27.92
CA SER A 51 -3.31 -15.34 -28.91
C SER A 51 -2.98 -14.92 -30.35
N ALA A 52 -2.91 -13.60 -30.62
CA ALA A 52 -2.58 -13.03 -31.91
C ALA A 52 -1.07 -13.01 -32.20
N GLY A 53 -0.23 -13.35 -31.22
CA GLY A 53 1.23 -13.29 -31.35
C GLY A 53 1.80 -11.87 -31.36
N THR A 54 0.99 -10.85 -31.08
CA THR A 54 1.45 -9.45 -30.97
C THR A 54 2.09 -9.16 -29.61
N LEU A 55 1.83 -10.03 -28.61
CA LEU A 55 2.45 -10.00 -27.29
C LEU A 55 3.29 -11.24 -26.99
N SER A 56 4.57 -11.03 -26.69
CA SER A 56 5.52 -12.06 -26.22
C SER A 56 5.80 -11.89 -24.73
N VAL A 57 4.81 -12.19 -23.88
CA VAL A 57 4.94 -12.04 -22.42
C VAL A 57 6.05 -12.94 -21.87
N GLY A 58 6.94 -12.37 -21.07
CA GLY A 58 8.18 -13.00 -20.61
C GLY A 58 9.43 -12.44 -21.32
N ASP A 59 9.24 -11.69 -22.40
CA ASP A 59 10.28 -10.93 -23.09
C ASP A 59 10.39 -9.49 -22.55
N ARG A 60 11.58 -8.91 -22.68
CA ARG A 60 11.96 -7.54 -22.40
C ARG A 60 11.40 -6.57 -23.44
N ALA A 61 11.14 -7.02 -24.67
CA ALA A 61 10.40 -6.31 -25.71
C ALA A 61 9.07 -7.04 -26.01
N PRO A 62 8.12 -7.07 -25.07
CA PRO A 62 6.96 -7.95 -25.18
C PRO A 62 5.94 -7.49 -26.22
N VAL A 63 6.07 -6.30 -26.81
CA VAL A 63 5.17 -5.77 -27.85
C VAL A 63 5.93 -5.68 -29.16
N ALA A 64 5.38 -6.26 -30.22
CA ALA A 64 5.99 -6.23 -31.55
C ALA A 64 6.26 -4.79 -32.03
N ASN A 65 7.35 -4.59 -32.78
CA ASN A 65 7.76 -3.31 -33.37
C ASN A 65 7.85 -2.13 -32.38
N THR A 66 8.05 -2.43 -31.09
CA THR A 66 8.14 -1.44 -30.02
C THR A 66 9.51 -1.52 -29.37
N PRO A 67 10.23 -0.39 -29.21
CA PRO A 67 11.55 -0.40 -28.61
C PRO A 67 11.45 -0.66 -27.11
N VAL A 68 12.49 -1.28 -26.56
CA VAL A 68 12.54 -1.62 -25.12
C VAL A 68 12.42 -0.40 -24.21
N TRP A 69 12.82 0.79 -24.67
CA TRP A 69 12.73 2.01 -23.87
C TRP A 69 11.29 2.49 -23.67
N ALA A 70 10.34 2.07 -24.52
CA ALA A 70 8.96 2.53 -24.47
C ALA A 70 8.23 2.00 -23.21
N THR A 71 7.52 2.89 -22.56
CA THR A 71 6.82 2.64 -21.31
C THR A 71 5.47 2.00 -21.61
N LEU A 72 5.33 0.74 -21.18
CA LEU A 72 4.14 -0.07 -21.39
C LEU A 72 3.13 0.11 -20.25
N GLU A 73 1.84 -0.02 -20.59
CA GLU A 73 0.84 -0.33 -19.60
C GLU A 73 1.00 -1.81 -19.17
N VAL A 74 1.16 -2.03 -17.86
CA VAL A 74 1.44 -3.35 -17.30
C VAL A 74 0.38 -3.72 -16.25
N ALA A 75 -0.29 -4.84 -16.49
CA ALA A 75 -1.23 -5.46 -15.57
C ALA A 75 -0.51 -6.12 -14.38
N HIS A 76 -1.29 -6.51 -13.37
CA HIS A 76 -0.73 -7.13 -12.17
C HIS A 76 0.03 -8.42 -12.49
N GLY A 77 1.22 -8.60 -11.92
CA GLY A 77 2.11 -9.74 -12.22
C GLY A 77 3.05 -9.50 -13.39
N GLY A 78 3.14 -8.28 -13.94
CA GLY A 78 4.13 -7.92 -14.95
C GLY A 78 3.70 -8.17 -16.41
N PHE A 79 2.41 -8.41 -16.66
CA PHE A 79 1.88 -8.68 -18.00
C PHE A 79 1.66 -7.38 -18.76
N ALA A 80 2.38 -7.16 -19.87
CA ALA A 80 2.14 -6.03 -20.77
C ALA A 80 0.76 -6.16 -21.44
N THR A 81 0.01 -5.07 -21.52
CA THR A 81 -1.30 -5.05 -22.20
C THR A 81 -1.21 -4.76 -23.70
N GLY A 82 -0.03 -4.32 -24.17
CA GLY A 82 0.21 -3.84 -25.53
C GLY A 82 0.09 -2.32 -25.70
N ALA A 83 -0.54 -1.62 -24.75
CA ALA A 83 -0.66 -0.18 -24.79
C ALA A 83 0.64 0.53 -24.35
N LEU A 84 0.96 1.64 -25.00
CA LEU A 84 2.08 2.52 -24.64
C LEU A 84 1.55 3.69 -23.82
N LEU A 85 2.12 3.97 -22.65
CA LEU A 85 1.63 5.05 -21.78
C LEU A 85 1.87 6.45 -22.38
N ALA A 86 2.89 6.59 -23.23
CA ALA A 86 3.16 7.84 -23.95
C ALA A 86 2.22 8.05 -25.16
N GLU A 87 1.40 7.06 -25.53
CA GLU A 87 0.34 7.20 -26.55
C GLU A 87 -0.92 7.81 -25.92
N ALA A 88 -0.73 8.91 -25.17
CA ALA A 88 -1.82 9.58 -24.47
C ALA A 88 -2.62 10.48 -25.42
N PRO A 89 -3.95 10.61 -25.20
CA PRO A 89 -4.75 11.64 -25.85
C PRO A 89 -4.15 13.05 -25.66
N LEU A 90 -4.46 13.97 -26.58
CA LEU A 90 -4.06 15.37 -26.43
C LEU A 90 -4.70 15.97 -25.18
N ASP A 91 -3.92 16.66 -24.36
CA ASP A 91 -4.46 17.46 -23.26
C ASP A 91 -4.99 18.83 -23.75
N GLU A 92 -5.56 19.62 -22.83
CA GLU A 92 -6.15 20.92 -23.16
C GLU A 92 -5.12 21.89 -23.74
N ALA A 93 -3.89 21.91 -23.20
CA ALA A 93 -2.80 22.77 -23.68
C ALA A 93 -2.30 22.34 -25.07
N GLU A 94 -2.18 21.03 -25.30
CA GLU A 94 -1.83 20.46 -26.61
C GLU A 94 -2.89 20.74 -27.67
N THR A 95 -4.16 20.66 -27.29
CA THR A 95 -5.29 21.00 -28.18
C THR A 95 -5.29 22.49 -28.53
N ALA A 96 -5.03 23.36 -27.56
CA ALA A 96 -4.90 24.80 -27.79
C ALA A 96 -3.69 25.12 -28.68
N LEU A 97 -2.53 24.51 -28.44
CA LEU A 97 -1.34 24.67 -29.29
C LEU A 97 -1.63 24.23 -30.72
N LEU A 98 -2.22 23.06 -30.92
CA LEU A 98 -2.55 22.55 -32.24
C LEU A 98 -3.43 23.50 -33.04
N ALA A 99 -4.38 24.18 -32.39
CA ALA A 99 -5.24 25.18 -33.02
C ALA A 99 -4.49 26.43 -33.50
N THR A 100 -3.29 26.71 -32.96
CA THR A 100 -2.43 27.81 -33.40
C THR A 100 -1.47 27.45 -34.52
N LEU A 101 -1.26 26.15 -34.78
CA LEU A 101 -0.31 25.69 -35.80
C LEU A 101 -0.91 25.86 -37.22
N PRO A 102 -0.08 26.23 -38.21
CA PRO A 102 -0.50 26.24 -39.61
C PRO A 102 -1.07 24.89 -40.07
N ALA A 103 -2.00 24.92 -41.01
CA ALA A 103 -2.62 23.70 -41.54
C ALA A 103 -1.59 22.74 -42.19
N ASP A 104 -0.55 23.31 -42.81
CA ASP A 104 0.58 22.64 -43.47
C ASP A 104 1.78 22.38 -42.54
N ALA A 105 1.62 22.57 -41.22
CA ALA A 105 2.66 22.22 -40.25
C ALA A 105 3.10 20.74 -40.41
N PRO A 106 4.42 20.42 -40.39
CA PRO A 106 4.91 19.07 -40.57
C PRO A 106 4.31 18.08 -39.56
N GLY A 107 3.96 16.89 -40.02
CA GLY A 107 3.36 15.83 -39.20
C GLY A 107 2.03 15.32 -39.80
N ALA A 108 1.90 14.00 -39.92
CA ALA A 108 0.71 13.36 -40.48
C ALA A 108 -0.46 13.34 -39.48
N THR A 109 -0.17 13.41 -38.19
CA THR A 109 -1.14 13.35 -37.10
C THR A 109 -1.10 14.62 -36.24
N PRO A 110 -2.17 14.91 -35.47
CA PRO A 110 -2.14 15.98 -34.46
C PRO A 110 -0.94 15.87 -33.50
N ARG A 111 -0.60 14.64 -33.10
CA ARG A 111 0.54 14.36 -32.21
C ARG A 111 1.88 14.65 -32.91
N GLY A 112 2.04 14.21 -34.14
CA GLY A 112 3.21 14.50 -34.99
C GLY A 112 3.43 15.99 -35.17
N LYS A 113 2.37 16.75 -35.46
CA LYS A 113 2.45 18.22 -35.62
C LYS A 113 3.02 18.92 -34.38
N ILE A 114 2.58 18.51 -33.19
CA ILE A 114 3.09 19.06 -31.92
C ILE A 114 4.57 18.68 -31.72
N ASN A 115 4.94 17.42 -31.95
CA ASN A 115 6.32 16.97 -31.78
C ASN A 115 7.27 17.65 -32.79
N HIS A 116 6.87 17.79 -34.05
CA HIS A 116 7.63 18.52 -35.07
C HIS A 116 7.74 20.01 -34.75
N HIS A 117 6.69 20.63 -34.24
CA HIS A 117 6.75 22.01 -33.77
C HIS A 117 7.79 22.17 -32.65
N ALA A 118 7.84 21.25 -31.68
CA ALA A 118 8.84 21.26 -30.61
C ALA A 118 10.29 21.02 -31.09
N LEU A 119 10.49 20.49 -32.30
CA LEU A 119 11.80 20.38 -32.95
C LEU A 119 12.17 21.62 -33.78
N ALA A 120 11.23 22.52 -34.05
CA ALA A 120 11.41 23.67 -34.94
C ALA A 120 11.53 24.98 -34.16
N GLY A 121 12.36 25.91 -34.66
CA GLY A 121 12.71 27.22 -34.10
C GLY A 121 11.88 27.73 -32.91
N ALA A 122 10.68 28.25 -33.16
CA ALA A 122 9.84 28.86 -32.12
C ALA A 122 9.36 27.86 -31.05
N GLY A 123 8.96 26.64 -31.46
CA GLY A 123 8.49 25.62 -30.53
C GLY A 123 9.63 25.04 -29.69
N GLN A 124 10.81 24.86 -30.29
CA GLN A 124 12.01 24.45 -29.56
C GLN A 124 12.43 25.52 -28.54
N ALA A 125 12.38 26.81 -28.90
CA ALA A 125 12.70 27.91 -28.00
C ALA A 125 11.71 28.01 -26.82
N ALA A 126 10.41 27.84 -27.08
CA ALA A 126 9.40 27.79 -26.02
C ALA A 126 9.60 26.60 -25.06
N LEU A 127 9.94 25.43 -25.60
CA LEU A 127 10.25 24.25 -24.81
C LEU A 127 11.51 24.46 -23.96
N LEU A 128 12.56 25.04 -24.53
CA LEU A 128 13.79 25.38 -23.80
C LEU A 128 13.51 26.35 -22.66
N ALA A 129 12.72 27.41 -22.89
CA ALA A 129 12.35 28.37 -21.85
C ALA A 129 11.67 27.68 -20.66
N ARG A 130 10.76 26.73 -20.93
CA ARG A 130 10.12 25.92 -19.88
C ARG A 130 11.12 25.05 -19.14
N VAL A 131 12.09 24.44 -19.84
CA VAL A 131 13.17 23.65 -19.22
C VAL A 131 14.01 24.51 -18.27
N LEU A 132 14.38 25.72 -18.71
CA LEU A 132 15.16 26.68 -17.91
C LEU A 132 14.38 27.13 -16.66
N ASP A 133 13.11 27.47 -16.79
CA ASP A 133 12.27 27.92 -15.68
C ASP A 133 11.75 26.79 -14.77
N GLY A 134 11.90 25.52 -15.19
CA GLY A 134 11.44 24.36 -14.43
C GLY A 134 9.92 24.13 -14.43
N ARG A 135 9.17 24.87 -15.25
CA ARG A 135 7.70 24.86 -15.33
C ARG A 135 7.18 23.78 -16.26
N TYR A 136 7.51 22.54 -15.93
CA TYR A 136 7.08 21.37 -16.69
C TYR A 136 6.96 20.14 -15.79
N ARG A 137 6.27 19.09 -16.27
CA ARG A 137 6.21 17.77 -15.64
C ARG A 137 6.47 16.68 -16.65
N VAL A 138 7.11 15.62 -16.16
CA VAL A 138 7.36 14.38 -16.90
C VAL A 138 6.62 13.28 -16.15
N GLU A 139 5.52 12.81 -16.71
CA GLU A 139 4.72 11.71 -16.14
C GLU A 139 5.30 10.36 -16.52
N VAL A 140 5.61 10.21 -17.82
CA VAL A 140 6.31 9.07 -18.42
C VAL A 140 7.63 9.57 -19.01
N PRO A 141 8.73 8.77 -18.94
CA PRO A 141 10.07 9.28 -19.25
C PRO A 141 10.23 9.79 -20.69
N GLU A 142 9.42 9.29 -21.64
CA GLU A 142 9.37 9.73 -23.04
C GLU A 142 9.09 11.22 -23.18
N GLU A 143 8.25 11.78 -22.31
CA GLU A 143 7.90 13.21 -22.31
C GLU A 143 9.13 14.12 -22.07
N GLY A 144 10.24 13.57 -21.58
CA GLY A 144 11.50 14.30 -21.43
C GLY A 144 12.36 14.35 -22.69
N ALA A 145 12.06 13.56 -23.73
CA ALA A 145 12.96 13.37 -24.87
C ALA A 145 13.20 14.67 -25.65
N LEU A 146 12.15 15.39 -26.06
CA LEU A 146 12.32 16.64 -26.81
C LEU A 146 12.82 17.79 -25.94
N ALA A 147 12.56 17.75 -24.63
CA ALA A 147 13.14 18.69 -23.68
C ALA A 147 14.68 18.53 -23.59
N VAL A 148 15.16 17.28 -23.61
CA VAL A 148 16.59 16.99 -23.70
C VAL A 148 17.16 17.46 -25.04
N VAL A 149 16.48 17.19 -26.16
CA VAL A 149 16.91 17.67 -27.48
C VAL A 149 17.04 19.19 -27.50
N ALA A 150 16.03 19.93 -27.02
CA ALA A 150 16.07 21.39 -26.93
C ALA A 150 17.26 21.89 -26.10
N TRP A 151 17.55 21.24 -24.96
CA TRP A 151 18.70 21.59 -24.13
C TRP A 151 20.05 21.27 -24.81
N LEU A 152 20.18 20.10 -25.47
CA LEU A 152 21.39 19.71 -26.20
C LEU A 152 21.67 20.65 -27.37
N THR A 153 20.65 21.03 -28.13
CA THR A 153 20.76 22.01 -29.22
C THR A 153 21.22 23.36 -28.68
N HIS A 154 20.65 23.82 -27.56
CA HIS A 154 21.07 25.08 -26.90
C HIS A 154 22.54 25.06 -26.44
N ARG A 155 23.04 23.88 -26.04
CA ARG A 155 24.44 23.68 -25.64
C ARG A 155 25.40 23.42 -26.80
N GLY A 156 24.91 23.38 -28.04
CA GLY A 156 25.71 23.18 -29.25
C GLY A 156 26.16 21.73 -29.50
N THR A 157 25.61 20.76 -28.76
CA THR A 157 25.89 19.33 -28.96
C THR A 157 24.86 18.68 -29.88
N TYR A 158 24.93 19.07 -31.16
CA TYR A 158 23.96 18.69 -32.18
C TYR A 158 24.02 17.20 -32.56
N ASP A 159 25.19 16.58 -32.45
CA ASP A 159 25.41 15.14 -32.65
C ASP A 159 24.55 14.31 -31.67
N LYS A 160 24.61 14.65 -30.38
CA LYS A 160 23.81 14.00 -29.33
C LYS A 160 22.33 14.29 -29.47
N ALA A 161 21.97 15.51 -29.89
CA ALA A 161 20.59 15.85 -30.19
C ALA A 161 20.03 14.98 -31.33
N LEU A 162 20.83 14.79 -32.39
CA LEU A 162 20.46 13.97 -33.54
C LEU A 162 20.30 12.48 -33.17
N GLU A 163 21.21 11.91 -32.37
CA GLU A 163 21.10 10.53 -31.87
C GLU A 163 19.74 10.28 -31.17
N VAL A 164 19.27 11.25 -30.38
CA VAL A 164 17.96 11.16 -29.71
C VAL A 164 16.82 11.25 -30.72
N VAL A 165 16.89 12.21 -31.66
CA VAL A 165 15.86 12.40 -32.69
C VAL A 165 15.73 11.17 -33.58
N GLU A 166 16.83 10.58 -34.03
CA GLU A 166 16.84 9.34 -34.83
C GLU A 166 16.17 8.18 -34.09
N ALA A 167 16.44 8.05 -32.79
CA ALA A 167 15.84 7.00 -31.98
C ALA A 167 14.32 7.14 -31.78
N ILE A 168 13.80 8.38 -31.73
CA ILE A 168 12.36 8.65 -31.52
C ILE A 168 11.59 8.91 -32.82
N ALA A 169 12.27 9.17 -33.93
CA ALA A 169 11.67 9.53 -35.23
C ALA A 169 10.55 8.57 -35.68
N PRO A 170 10.69 7.23 -35.57
CA PRO A 170 9.62 6.30 -35.96
C PRO A 170 8.33 6.42 -35.14
N PHE A 171 8.36 7.14 -34.02
CA PHE A 171 7.27 7.25 -33.06
C PHE A 171 6.72 8.68 -32.91
N LEU A 172 7.25 9.66 -33.63
CA LEU A 172 6.83 11.08 -33.53
C LEU A 172 5.34 11.28 -33.83
N GLU A 173 4.76 10.46 -34.71
CA GLU A 173 3.34 10.53 -35.07
C GLU A 173 2.41 9.91 -34.01
N ARG A 174 2.96 9.20 -33.02
CA ARG A 174 2.17 8.36 -32.11
C ARG A 174 2.35 8.73 -30.65
N LEU A 175 3.59 8.95 -30.22
CA LEU A 175 3.92 9.14 -28.81
C LEU A 175 4.12 10.60 -28.46
N ARG A 176 3.75 10.97 -27.23
CA ARG A 176 4.11 12.25 -26.63
C ARG A 176 5.58 12.24 -26.23
N PHE A 177 6.34 13.19 -26.76
CA PHE A 177 7.74 13.42 -26.38
C PHE A 177 8.00 14.78 -25.74
N THR A 178 6.94 15.56 -25.52
CA THR A 178 6.98 16.87 -24.87
C THR A 178 6.44 16.80 -23.44
N PRO A 179 7.03 17.54 -22.49
CA PRO A 179 6.58 17.52 -21.10
C PRO A 179 5.30 18.34 -20.91
N ARG A 180 4.51 17.96 -19.90
CA ARG A 180 3.29 18.67 -19.52
C ARG A 180 3.59 20.05 -18.94
N GLU A 181 2.68 20.99 -19.17
CA GLU A 181 2.78 22.34 -18.59
C GLU A 181 2.56 22.27 -17.08
N ALA A 182 3.24 23.17 -16.35
CA ALA A 182 3.09 23.26 -14.91
C ALA A 182 3.16 24.72 -14.48
N GLU A 183 2.31 25.10 -13.54
CA GLU A 183 2.28 26.47 -13.01
C GLU A 183 3.53 26.77 -12.17
N THR A 184 4.06 25.78 -11.46
CA THR A 184 5.18 25.93 -10.52
C THR A 184 6.37 25.07 -10.91
N ALA A 185 7.57 25.58 -10.61
CA ALA A 185 8.80 24.81 -10.74
C ALA A 185 8.83 23.65 -9.73
N LEU A 186 9.50 22.56 -10.09
CA LEU A 186 9.76 21.47 -9.15
C LEU A 186 10.70 21.97 -8.03
N ALA A 187 10.31 21.80 -6.77
CA ALA A 187 11.17 22.10 -5.62
C ALA A 187 12.41 21.19 -5.64
N ALA A 188 13.57 21.77 -5.32
CA ALA A 188 14.83 21.03 -5.20
C ALA A 188 15.16 20.86 -3.72
N GLY A 189 15.27 19.61 -3.25
CA GLY A 189 15.56 19.31 -1.85
C GLY A 189 15.84 17.82 -1.61
N LEU A 190 16.32 17.51 -0.41
CA LEU A 190 16.48 16.14 0.10
C LEU A 190 15.28 15.68 0.94
N SER A 191 14.37 16.60 1.27
CA SER A 191 13.08 16.26 1.86
C SER A 191 12.24 15.50 0.84
N VAL A 192 11.44 14.56 1.34
CA VAL A 192 10.55 13.76 0.52
C VAL A 192 9.13 13.86 1.07
N PHE A 193 8.17 13.51 0.23
CA PHE A 193 6.78 13.32 0.64
C PHE A 193 6.22 12.07 -0.05
N ARG A 194 5.25 11.42 0.58
CA ARG A 194 4.70 10.14 0.10
C ARG A 194 3.68 10.32 -1.01
N GLU A 195 2.80 11.28 -0.87
CA GLU A 195 1.78 11.63 -1.85
C GLU A 195 1.81 13.14 -2.07
N PRO A 196 1.74 13.64 -3.31
CA PRO A 196 1.67 15.07 -3.54
C PRO A 196 0.37 15.64 -2.95
N VAL A 197 0.41 16.92 -2.56
CA VAL A 197 -0.74 17.64 -1.96
C VAL A 197 -2.03 17.43 -2.75
N GLY A 198 -1.98 17.49 -4.09
CA GLY A 198 -3.13 17.31 -4.97
C GLY A 198 -3.76 15.93 -4.87
N ALA A 199 -2.96 14.87 -4.72
CA ALA A 199 -3.47 13.51 -4.55
C ALA A 199 -4.20 13.35 -3.20
N VAL A 200 -3.63 13.90 -2.12
CA VAL A 200 -4.24 13.90 -0.79
C VAL A 200 -5.53 14.72 -0.79
N ARG A 201 -5.50 15.91 -1.41
CA ARG A 201 -6.68 16.77 -1.62
C ARG A 201 -7.79 16.03 -2.35
N ASP A 202 -7.49 15.39 -3.48
CA ASP A 202 -8.49 14.67 -4.26
C ASP A 202 -9.02 13.43 -3.52
N ALA A 203 -8.18 12.78 -2.70
CA ALA A 203 -8.60 11.67 -1.84
C ALA A 203 -9.54 12.14 -0.71
N LEU A 204 -9.30 13.33 -0.15
CA LEU A 204 -10.17 13.97 0.84
C LEU A 204 -11.50 14.41 0.21
N SER A 205 -11.47 15.07 -0.95
CA SER A 205 -12.66 15.53 -1.69
C SER A 205 -13.58 14.39 -2.13
N ARG A 206 -13.00 13.23 -2.49
CA ARG A 206 -13.77 12.03 -2.89
C ARG A 206 -14.37 11.25 -1.72
N ARG A 207 -14.12 11.66 -0.47
CA ARG A 207 -14.62 10.94 0.70
C ARG A 207 -16.14 11.09 0.79
N SER A 208 -16.85 9.98 0.67
CA SER A 208 -18.30 9.95 0.89
C SER A 208 -18.64 9.80 2.38
N GLY A 209 -19.75 10.41 2.80
CA GLY A 209 -20.29 10.27 4.14
C GLY A 209 -20.73 8.83 4.45
N SER A 210 -20.62 8.43 5.72
CA SER A 210 -21.09 7.11 6.16
C SER A 210 -22.62 7.05 6.10
N LYS A 211 -23.17 6.09 5.35
CA LYS A 211 -24.62 5.84 5.30
C LYS A 211 -25.20 5.55 6.69
N GLN A 212 -24.42 4.88 7.54
CA GLN A 212 -24.81 4.57 8.92
C GLN A 212 -24.90 5.83 9.79
N VAL A 213 -23.92 6.74 9.68
CA VAL A 213 -23.93 8.02 10.41
C VAL A 213 -25.06 8.92 9.88
N ALA A 214 -25.29 8.94 8.57
CA ALA A 214 -26.41 9.68 7.99
C ALA A 214 -27.77 9.14 8.48
N ALA A 215 -27.94 7.82 8.57
CA ALA A 215 -29.13 7.21 9.15
C ALA A 215 -29.26 7.51 10.66
N MET A 216 -28.16 7.45 11.41
CA MET A 216 -28.15 7.83 12.83
C MET A 216 -28.58 9.30 13.01
N ASN A 217 -28.01 10.24 12.26
CA ASN A 217 -28.37 11.66 12.37
C ASN A 217 -29.84 11.91 11.99
N GLU A 218 -30.36 11.21 10.97
CA GLU A 218 -31.79 11.25 10.64
C GLU A 218 -32.66 10.71 11.79
N ALA A 219 -32.25 9.60 12.42
CA ALA A 219 -32.91 9.07 13.61
C ALA A 219 -32.93 10.06 14.76
N LEU A 220 -31.79 10.67 15.09
CA LEU A 220 -31.65 11.60 16.21
C LEU A 220 -32.41 12.91 15.98
N ARG A 221 -32.36 13.47 14.76
CA ARG A 221 -32.95 14.79 14.45
C ARG A 221 -34.43 14.75 14.08
N VAL A 222 -34.93 13.65 13.53
CA VAL A 222 -36.29 13.56 12.98
C VAL A 222 -37.12 12.53 13.73
N TRP A 223 -36.68 11.27 13.72
CA TRP A 223 -37.53 10.16 14.17
C TRP A 223 -37.68 10.06 15.68
N ASN A 224 -36.59 10.34 16.42
CA ASN A 224 -36.59 10.34 17.87
C ASN A 224 -37.51 11.43 18.45
N PRO A 225 -37.44 12.70 18.01
CA PRO A 225 -38.39 13.74 18.42
C PRO A 225 -39.85 13.41 18.08
N LEU A 226 -40.12 12.88 16.88
CA LEU A 226 -41.47 12.44 16.51
C LEU A 226 -41.98 11.29 17.38
N THR A 227 -41.08 10.40 17.83
CA THR A 227 -41.44 9.33 18.78
C THR A 227 -41.79 9.92 20.13
N ASP A 228 -41.04 10.91 20.62
CA ASP A 228 -41.34 11.55 21.91
C ASP A 228 -42.66 12.30 21.89
N ARG A 229 -42.97 12.96 20.77
CA ARG A 229 -44.26 13.65 20.61
C ARG A 229 -45.43 12.67 20.62
N ALA A 230 -45.30 11.49 20.03
CA ALA A 230 -46.30 10.44 20.17
C ALA A 230 -46.44 9.95 21.62
N VAL A 231 -45.31 9.77 22.32
CA VAL A 231 -45.31 9.40 23.75
C VAL A 231 -46.00 10.48 24.58
N ALA A 232 -45.67 11.75 24.39
CA ALA A 232 -46.26 12.88 25.10
C ALA A 232 -47.77 12.97 24.86
N LEU A 233 -48.20 12.94 23.59
CA LEU A 233 -49.62 12.95 23.23
C LEU A 233 -50.39 11.80 23.87
N LEU A 234 -49.81 10.60 23.96
CA LEU A 234 -50.48 9.47 24.60
C LEU A 234 -50.47 9.57 26.13
N LEU A 235 -49.41 10.11 26.74
CA LEU A 235 -49.36 10.31 28.19
C LEU A 235 -50.41 11.32 28.67
N GLU A 236 -50.71 12.36 27.89
CA GLU A 236 -51.79 13.32 28.21
C GLU A 236 -53.18 12.65 28.33
N THR A 237 -53.36 11.52 27.64
CA THR A 237 -54.63 10.79 27.64
C THR A 237 -54.76 9.77 28.78
N VAL A 238 -53.72 9.59 29.60
CA VAL A 238 -53.68 8.65 30.72
C VAL A 238 -54.33 9.28 31.96
N GLU A 239 -55.16 8.50 32.65
CA GLU A 239 -55.62 8.85 34.00
C GLU A 239 -54.79 8.15 35.07
N GLY A 240 -54.35 8.91 36.08
CA GLY A 240 -53.46 8.41 37.15
C GLY A 240 -51.99 8.47 36.77
N GLU A 241 -51.17 7.61 37.39
CA GLU A 241 -49.73 7.58 37.14
C GLU A 241 -49.39 7.13 35.71
N PRO A 242 -48.36 7.71 35.07
CA PRO A 242 -47.86 7.27 33.77
C PRO A 242 -47.53 5.77 33.74
N PRO A 243 -47.83 5.06 32.65
CA PRO A 243 -47.50 3.64 32.57
C PRO A 243 -45.99 3.44 32.59
N ASN A 244 -45.52 2.52 33.42
CA ASN A 244 -44.10 2.24 33.62
C ASN A 244 -43.86 0.72 33.81
N LEU A 245 -42.71 0.21 33.39
CA LEU A 245 -42.31 -1.17 33.63
C LEU A 245 -41.86 -1.34 35.09
N GLU A 246 -42.33 -2.41 35.74
CA GLU A 246 -41.98 -2.71 37.11
C GLU A 246 -40.56 -3.30 37.20
N THR A 247 -39.77 -2.79 38.14
CA THR A 247 -38.43 -3.31 38.46
C THR A 247 -38.39 -3.80 39.90
N ASP A 248 -37.61 -4.85 40.15
CA ASP A 248 -37.32 -5.32 41.50
C ASP A 248 -36.29 -4.43 42.21
N ASP A 249 -35.96 -4.77 43.46
CA ASP A 249 -35.00 -4.03 44.30
C ASP A 249 -33.56 -4.02 43.74
N LYS A 250 -33.28 -4.84 42.71
CA LYS A 250 -31.99 -4.90 42.00
C LYS A 250 -32.03 -4.16 40.66
N GLY A 251 -33.17 -3.57 40.30
CA GLY A 251 -33.37 -2.87 39.03
C GLY A 251 -33.67 -3.80 37.85
N GLU A 252 -33.93 -5.09 38.09
CA GLU A 252 -34.28 -6.06 37.05
C GLU A 252 -35.79 -6.04 36.76
N LEU A 253 -36.17 -6.28 35.50
CA LEU A 253 -37.58 -6.24 35.09
C LEU A 253 -38.38 -7.37 35.74
N VAL A 254 -39.44 -7.01 36.47
CA VAL A 254 -40.40 -7.98 36.99
C VAL A 254 -41.20 -8.57 35.83
N ARG A 255 -41.23 -9.91 35.73
CA ARG A 255 -41.88 -10.64 34.65
C ARG A 255 -43.06 -11.45 35.16
N GLY A 256 -44.19 -11.35 34.46
CA GLY A 256 -45.38 -12.14 34.74
C GLY A 256 -45.27 -13.61 34.26
N PRO A 257 -46.33 -14.41 34.43
CA PRO A 257 -46.35 -15.86 34.19
C PRO A 257 -45.95 -16.28 32.77
N LYS A 258 -46.16 -15.41 31.78
CA LYS A 258 -45.79 -15.61 30.36
C LYS A 258 -44.45 -14.97 29.98
N ARG A 259 -43.58 -14.66 30.95
CA ARG A 259 -42.28 -13.94 30.80
C ARG A 259 -42.37 -12.51 30.24
N GLN A 260 -43.56 -11.93 30.16
CA GLN A 260 -43.77 -10.55 29.74
C GLN A 260 -43.53 -9.56 30.90
N PRO A 261 -42.95 -8.37 30.65
CA PRO A 261 -42.78 -7.34 31.68
C PRO A 261 -44.12 -6.94 32.31
N VAL A 262 -44.13 -6.77 33.62
CA VAL A 262 -45.30 -6.24 34.34
C VAL A 262 -45.36 -4.72 34.15
N VAL A 263 -46.55 -4.20 33.81
CA VAL A 263 -46.79 -2.77 33.54
C VAL A 263 -47.68 -2.17 34.64
N ARG A 264 -47.16 -1.18 35.37
CA ARG A 264 -47.89 -0.35 36.34
C ARG A 264 -48.37 0.96 35.70
N GLY A 265 -49.23 1.71 36.37
CA GLY A 265 -49.80 2.97 35.89
C GLY A 265 -51.06 2.82 35.01
N GLY A 266 -51.65 3.95 34.62
CA GLY A 266 -52.94 4.04 33.93
C GLY A 266 -52.95 3.51 32.50
N ALA A 267 -54.14 3.37 31.93
CA ALA A 267 -54.33 3.05 30.52
C ALA A 267 -54.32 4.35 29.68
N PRO A 268 -53.65 4.38 28.50
CA PRO A 268 -53.76 5.51 27.58
C PRO A 268 -55.10 5.51 26.85
N LEU A 269 -55.41 6.65 26.21
CA LEU A 269 -56.59 6.93 25.39
C LEU A 269 -57.91 6.98 26.18
N VAL A 270 -57.84 7.42 27.44
CA VAL A 270 -59.02 7.62 28.30
C VAL A 270 -59.55 9.05 28.17
N LYS A 271 -58.66 10.05 28.17
CA LYS A 271 -59.01 11.48 27.98
C LYS A 271 -58.74 11.92 26.55
N LEU A 272 -59.79 12.29 25.80
CA LEU A 272 -59.71 12.66 24.39
C LEU A 272 -60.56 13.90 24.07
N ASP A 273 -60.11 15.07 24.53
CA ASP A 273 -60.74 16.36 24.22
C ASP A 273 -60.44 16.88 22.80
N ASP A 274 -61.15 17.92 22.37
CA ASP A 274 -61.03 18.48 21.02
C ASP A 274 -59.68 19.18 20.77
N GLU A 275 -59.05 19.73 21.82
CA GLU A 275 -57.72 20.35 21.74
C GLU A 275 -56.64 19.29 21.48
N TRP A 276 -56.72 18.16 22.18
CA TRP A 276 -55.88 16.99 21.96
C TRP A 276 -56.07 16.46 20.53
N ARG A 277 -57.32 16.32 20.06
CA ARG A 277 -57.61 15.84 18.69
C ARG A 277 -56.96 16.75 17.63
N THR A 278 -56.94 18.05 17.87
CA THR A 278 -56.29 19.04 17.00
C THR A 278 -54.77 18.85 16.97
N ARG A 279 -54.13 18.75 18.14
CA ARG A 279 -52.67 18.50 18.25
C ARG A 279 -52.26 17.14 17.67
N ALA A 280 -53.08 16.11 17.86
CA ALA A 280 -52.89 14.78 17.30
C ALA A 280 -52.95 14.76 15.77
N ARG A 281 -53.90 15.49 15.14
CA ARG A 281 -53.95 15.65 13.68
C ARG A 281 -52.72 16.36 13.13
N ALA A 282 -52.28 17.43 13.80
CA ALA A 282 -51.08 18.17 13.41
C ALA A 282 -49.82 17.27 13.47
N TYR A 283 -49.67 16.48 14.54
CA TYR A 283 -48.61 15.48 14.65
C TYR A 283 -48.62 14.46 13.51
N LEU A 284 -49.78 13.90 13.18
CA LEU A 284 -49.89 12.90 12.10
C LEU A 284 -49.53 13.49 10.73
N ALA A 285 -49.92 14.73 10.45
CA ALA A 285 -49.53 15.42 9.21
C ALA A 285 -48.01 15.63 9.10
N GLU A 286 -47.36 15.99 10.21
CA GLU A 286 -45.91 16.15 10.27
C GLU A 286 -45.17 14.81 10.13
N LEU A 287 -45.69 13.75 10.75
CA LEU A 287 -45.18 12.39 10.60
C LEU A 287 -45.26 11.92 9.14
N ASP A 288 -46.39 12.16 8.47
CA ASP A 288 -46.59 11.80 7.06
C ASP A 288 -45.63 12.59 6.15
N ALA A 289 -45.45 13.90 6.40
CA ALA A 289 -44.49 14.73 5.69
C ALA A 289 -43.03 14.28 5.91
N ALA A 290 -42.66 13.91 7.14
CA ALA A 290 -41.35 13.36 7.45
C ALA A 290 -41.11 12.02 6.74
N GLY A 291 -42.12 11.14 6.66
CA GLY A 291 -42.09 9.88 5.93
C GLY A 291 -41.81 10.01 4.43
N GLN A 292 -42.25 11.11 3.82
CA GLN A 292 -41.98 11.39 2.41
C GLN A 292 -40.53 11.85 2.17
N ARG A 293 -39.99 12.69 3.06
CA ARG A 293 -38.68 13.34 2.94
C ARG A 293 -37.52 12.49 3.46
N HIS A 294 -37.74 11.68 4.48
CA HIS A 294 -36.69 10.95 5.21
C HIS A 294 -36.86 9.44 5.02
N ARG A 295 -35.86 8.79 4.41
CA ARG A 295 -35.95 7.36 4.00
C ARG A 295 -34.82 6.49 4.51
N ARG A 296 -33.83 7.06 5.21
CA ARG A 296 -32.60 6.35 5.61
C ARG A 296 -32.84 5.41 6.80
N CYS A 297 -33.86 5.67 7.63
CA CYS A 297 -34.22 4.84 8.77
C CYS A 297 -35.42 3.92 8.46
N ALA A 298 -35.18 2.74 7.87
CA ALA A 298 -36.26 1.78 7.62
C ALA A 298 -36.75 1.08 8.91
N GLY A 299 -35.84 0.74 9.83
CA GLY A 299 -36.18 0.01 11.07
C GLY A 299 -37.08 0.79 12.04
N LEU A 300 -36.95 2.11 12.10
CA LEU A 300 -37.81 2.98 12.92
C LEU A 300 -39.22 3.17 12.35
N ARG A 301 -39.45 2.68 11.12
CA ARG A 301 -40.75 2.71 10.43
C ARG A 301 -41.32 1.30 10.21
N ALA A 302 -40.69 0.28 10.81
CA ALA A 302 -41.22 -1.08 10.78
C ALA A 302 -42.51 -1.17 11.60
N GLU A 303 -43.42 -2.07 11.21
CA GLU A 303 -44.76 -2.23 11.82
C GLU A 303 -44.74 -2.42 13.34
N ARG A 304 -43.67 -3.04 13.87
CA ARG A 304 -43.49 -3.31 15.31
C ARG A 304 -42.66 -2.26 16.05
N SER A 305 -42.25 -1.20 15.37
CA SER A 305 -41.46 -0.13 16.01
C SER A 305 -42.33 0.70 16.96
N THR A 306 -41.70 1.25 18.00
CA THR A 306 -42.39 2.13 18.97
C THR A 306 -43.11 3.27 18.27
N LEU A 307 -42.46 3.95 17.32
CA LEU A 307 -43.07 5.06 16.58
C LEU A 307 -44.35 4.64 15.86
N VAL A 308 -44.32 3.53 15.11
CA VAL A 308 -45.48 3.07 14.33
C VAL A 308 -46.62 2.62 15.23
N VAL A 309 -46.34 1.83 16.27
CA VAL A 309 -47.37 1.34 17.20
C VAL A 309 -48.08 2.49 17.91
N LEU A 310 -47.34 3.49 18.39
CA LEU A 310 -47.92 4.65 19.07
C LEU A 310 -48.66 5.57 18.09
N SER A 311 -48.11 5.79 16.90
CA SER A 311 -48.76 6.64 15.88
C SER A 311 -50.03 6.02 15.30
N ASP A 312 -50.09 4.70 15.13
CA ASP A 312 -51.31 4.00 14.71
C ASP A 312 -52.41 4.13 15.77
N ALA A 313 -52.04 4.04 17.05
CA ALA A 313 -52.98 4.27 18.15
C ALA A 313 -53.57 5.68 18.13
N ILE A 314 -52.73 6.70 17.90
CA ILE A 314 -53.18 8.10 17.74
C ILE A 314 -54.08 8.24 16.50
N ARG A 315 -53.71 7.65 15.37
CA ARG A 315 -54.50 7.70 14.12
C ARG A 315 -55.89 7.10 14.28
N ARG A 316 -56.01 6.00 15.04
CA ARG A 316 -57.30 5.38 15.38
C ARG A 316 -58.11 6.22 16.36
N ALA A 317 -57.49 6.78 17.40
CA ALA A 317 -58.19 7.60 18.39
C ALA A 317 -58.78 8.90 17.81
N VAL A 318 -58.15 9.47 16.78
CA VAL A 318 -58.65 10.64 16.06
C VAL A 318 -59.82 10.30 15.12
N ASN A 319 -59.96 9.03 14.70
CA ASN A 319 -61.02 8.56 13.82
C ASN A 319 -62.08 7.75 14.59
N PRO A 320 -63.28 8.31 14.89
CA PRO A 320 -64.30 7.65 15.70
C PRO A 320 -64.82 6.32 15.11
N LYS A 321 -64.61 6.08 13.80
CA LYS A 321 -65.03 4.86 13.09
C LYS A 321 -63.96 3.77 13.07
N ALA A 322 -62.76 4.03 13.59
CA ALA A 322 -61.67 3.06 13.61
C ALA A 322 -61.83 2.07 14.79
N PRO A 323 -61.44 0.79 14.60
CA PRO A 323 -61.45 -0.17 15.69
C PRO A 323 -60.50 0.25 16.81
N ALA A 324 -60.88 -0.05 18.05
CA ALA A 324 -60.12 0.31 19.25
C ALA A 324 -58.66 -0.17 19.13
N PRO A 325 -57.68 0.67 19.54
CA PRO A 325 -56.27 0.27 19.54
C PRO A 325 -56.04 -0.94 20.44
N GLY A 326 -55.11 -1.82 20.03
CA GLY A 326 -54.84 -3.07 20.75
C GLY A 326 -54.15 -2.86 22.11
N ALA A 327 -54.27 -3.84 23.01
CA ALA A 327 -53.69 -3.84 24.37
C ALA A 327 -52.16 -3.63 24.43
N ASN A 328 -51.45 -3.75 23.30
CA ASN A 328 -50.00 -3.58 23.21
C ASN A 328 -49.54 -2.11 23.36
N VAL A 329 -50.43 -1.12 23.16
CA VAL A 329 -50.08 0.30 23.24
C VAL A 329 -49.60 0.69 24.63
N ARG A 330 -50.27 0.22 25.69
CA ARG A 330 -49.89 0.46 27.09
C ARG A 330 -48.50 -0.09 27.41
N ALA A 331 -48.18 -1.29 26.93
CA ALA A 331 -46.87 -1.91 27.15
C ALA A 331 -45.73 -1.22 26.38
N VAL A 332 -45.99 -0.80 25.13
CA VAL A 332 -45.02 -0.05 24.32
C VAL A 332 -44.78 1.35 24.88
N LEU A 333 -45.83 2.02 25.35
CA LEU A 333 -45.73 3.32 26.03
C LEU A 333 -44.93 3.21 27.32
N ALA A 334 -45.22 2.20 28.16
CA ALA A 334 -44.45 1.91 29.37
C ALA A 334 -42.97 1.67 29.07
N GLY A 335 -42.67 0.83 28.08
CA GLY A 335 -41.29 0.54 27.69
C GLY A 335 -40.53 1.75 27.12
N ALA A 336 -41.23 2.72 26.51
CA ALA A 336 -40.62 3.96 26.06
C ALA A 336 -40.26 4.86 27.25
N VAL A 337 -41.19 5.04 28.19
CA VAL A 337 -41.01 5.84 29.41
C VAL A 337 -39.91 5.25 30.30
N SER A 338 -39.92 3.95 30.58
CA SER A 338 -38.90 3.31 31.45
C SER A 338 -37.48 3.41 30.88
N ARG A 339 -37.33 3.36 29.56
CA ARG A 339 -36.00 3.33 28.91
C ARG A 339 -35.42 4.72 28.65
N ARG A 340 -36.26 5.73 28.43
CA ARG A 340 -35.83 7.05 27.95
C ARG A 340 -36.26 8.22 28.84
N GLY A 341 -37.03 7.94 29.90
CA GLY A 341 -37.75 8.94 30.67
C GLY A 341 -39.03 9.40 29.96
N ALA A 342 -39.98 9.91 30.73
CA ALA A 342 -41.15 10.59 30.16
C ALA A 342 -40.71 11.89 29.48
N PRO A 343 -41.29 12.28 28.33
CA PRO A 343 -41.04 13.59 27.73
C PRO A 343 -41.26 14.72 28.74
N GLY A 344 -40.28 15.61 28.88
CA GLY A 344 -40.28 16.70 29.87
C GLY A 344 -39.66 16.33 31.23
N SER A 345 -39.32 15.07 31.49
CA SER A 345 -38.51 14.68 32.64
C SER A 345 -37.03 15.09 32.47
N GLU A 346 -36.32 15.25 33.58
CA GLU A 346 -34.88 15.59 33.56
C GLU A 346 -34.05 14.55 32.78
N VAL A 347 -34.31 13.26 33.01
CA VAL A 347 -33.65 12.14 32.31
C VAL A 347 -33.84 12.22 30.78
N HIS A 348 -35.06 12.55 30.34
CA HIS A 348 -35.38 12.67 28.91
C HIS A 348 -34.73 13.90 28.28
N THR A 349 -34.74 15.03 29.01
CA THR A 349 -34.12 16.28 28.58
C THR A 349 -32.61 16.12 28.39
N ILE A 350 -31.91 15.50 29.35
CA ILE A 350 -30.48 15.20 29.27
C ILE A 350 -30.19 14.32 28.04
N LEU A 351 -30.94 13.23 27.86
CA LEU A 351 -30.79 12.33 26.70
C LEU A 351 -30.94 13.07 25.36
N ARG A 352 -31.90 14.01 25.26
CA ARG A 352 -32.11 14.77 24.02
C ARG A 352 -31.07 15.84 23.79
N GLN A 353 -30.58 16.50 24.84
CA GLN A 353 -29.46 17.42 24.74
C GLN A 353 -28.20 16.70 24.25
N GLU A 354 -27.89 15.52 24.79
CA GLU A 354 -26.75 14.70 24.34
C GLU A 354 -26.89 14.28 22.87
N GLN A 355 -28.07 13.79 22.48
CA GLN A 355 -28.32 13.36 21.10
C GLN A 355 -28.30 14.52 20.10
N ALA A 356 -28.83 15.68 20.49
CA ALA A 356 -28.75 16.90 19.69
C ALA A 356 -27.28 17.33 19.52
N ALA A 357 -26.49 17.30 20.60
CA ALA A 357 -25.06 17.60 20.56
C ALA A 357 -24.28 16.62 19.66
N ILE A 358 -24.57 15.31 19.71
CA ILE A 358 -23.99 14.30 18.82
C ILE A 358 -24.37 14.58 17.37
N ALA A 359 -25.64 14.81 17.10
CA ALA A 359 -26.13 15.03 15.75
C ALA A 359 -25.63 16.36 15.17
N ALA A 360 -25.37 17.38 16.00
CA ALA A 360 -24.82 18.68 15.58
C ALA A 360 -23.35 18.62 15.16
N ARG A 361 -22.62 17.56 15.51
CA ARG A 361 -21.21 17.42 15.13
C ARG A 361 -21.04 17.41 13.60
N PRO A 362 -20.03 18.11 13.08
CA PRO A 362 -19.70 18.04 11.66
C PRO A 362 -19.30 16.61 11.28
N SER A 363 -19.71 16.20 10.09
CA SER A 363 -19.37 14.90 9.53
C SER A 363 -17.92 14.84 9.08
N ASN A 364 -17.35 13.63 9.07
CA ASN A 364 -16.02 13.41 8.48
C ASN A 364 -15.92 13.79 7.00
N GLN A 365 -17.06 13.92 6.29
CA GLN A 365 -17.10 14.40 4.92
C GLN A 365 -16.92 15.93 4.88
N GLU A 366 -17.64 16.67 5.71
CA GLU A 366 -17.47 18.14 5.84
C GLU A 366 -16.05 18.48 6.30
N LEU A 367 -15.53 17.77 7.30
CA LEU A 367 -14.16 17.98 7.79
C LEU A 367 -13.09 17.60 6.75
N ALA A 368 -13.34 16.58 5.91
CA ALA A 368 -12.43 16.25 4.82
C ALA A 368 -12.46 17.30 3.69
N ALA A 369 -13.64 17.84 3.38
CA ALA A 369 -13.79 18.93 2.41
C ALA A 369 -13.09 20.22 2.89
N LEU A 370 -13.22 20.53 4.18
CA LEU A 370 -12.48 21.62 4.83
C LEU A 370 -10.96 21.48 4.63
N LEU A 371 -10.41 20.30 4.95
CA LEU A 371 -8.98 20.02 4.74
C LEU A 371 -8.58 20.12 3.26
N ALA A 372 -9.42 19.62 2.35
CA ALA A 372 -9.17 19.73 0.91
C ALA A 372 -9.16 21.19 0.42
N GLU A 373 -10.00 22.06 0.98
CA GLU A 373 -10.01 23.49 0.70
C GLU A 373 -8.72 24.15 1.19
N ARG A 374 -8.31 23.90 2.43
CA ARG A 374 -7.06 24.44 3.00
C ARG A 374 -5.84 24.04 2.15
N LEU A 375 -5.82 22.80 1.64
CA LEU A 375 -4.75 22.32 0.77
C LEU A 375 -4.67 23.00 -0.61
N ARG A 376 -5.69 23.76 -1.05
CA ARG A 376 -5.63 24.51 -2.32
C ARG A 376 -4.59 25.62 -2.32
N ALA A 377 -4.22 26.13 -1.14
CA ALA A 377 -3.19 27.16 -1.02
C ALA A 377 -1.77 26.63 -1.34
N TYR A 378 -1.59 25.32 -1.42
CA TYR A 378 -0.29 24.68 -1.64
C TYR A 378 -0.19 24.08 -3.05
N PRO A 379 1.02 24.01 -3.64
CA PRO A 379 1.22 23.45 -4.97
C PRO A 379 0.74 21.99 -5.04
N PRO A 380 -0.12 21.61 -6.00
CA PRO A 380 -0.74 20.28 -6.03
C PRO A 380 0.24 19.13 -6.28
N GLN A 381 1.46 19.41 -6.73
CA GLN A 381 2.51 18.43 -6.98
C GLN A 381 3.70 18.55 -6.01
N GLY A 382 3.61 19.46 -5.03
CA GLY A 382 4.61 19.61 -3.98
C GLY A 382 4.21 18.83 -2.72
N GLY A 383 5.11 18.88 -1.74
CA GLY A 383 4.79 18.49 -0.38
C GLY A 383 4.24 19.66 0.43
N LEU A 384 3.73 19.33 1.61
CA LEU A 384 3.20 20.24 2.60
C LEU A 384 4.35 20.57 3.58
N PRO A 385 4.78 21.83 3.70
CA PRO A 385 5.93 22.18 4.54
C PRO A 385 5.63 22.06 6.04
N SER A 386 4.36 22.25 6.46
CA SER A 386 3.94 22.10 7.85
C SER A 386 2.51 21.56 7.92
N MET A 387 2.31 20.53 8.74
CA MET A 387 0.97 20.03 9.04
C MET A 387 0.18 20.97 9.95
N GLU A 388 0.83 21.76 10.80
CA GLU A 388 0.17 22.59 11.81
C GLU A 388 -0.69 23.68 11.18
N GLU A 389 -0.21 24.28 10.10
CA GLU A 389 -0.92 25.32 9.34
C GLU A 389 -2.27 24.84 8.77
N VAL A 390 -2.36 23.54 8.48
CA VAL A 390 -3.53 22.92 7.85
C VAL A 390 -4.40 22.17 8.84
N SER A 391 -3.82 21.64 9.92
CA SER A 391 -4.49 20.75 10.89
C SER A 391 -5.11 21.47 12.10
N GLY A 392 -4.97 22.79 12.21
CA GLY A 392 -5.56 23.58 13.28
C GLY A 392 -7.10 23.47 13.37
N PRO A 393 -7.72 23.89 14.49
CA PRO A 393 -9.17 23.87 14.65
C PRO A 393 -9.91 24.58 13.53
N ALA A 394 -11.17 24.19 13.29
CA ALA A 394 -12.00 24.84 12.27
C ALA A 394 -12.26 26.31 12.63
N ARG A 395 -12.09 27.23 11.67
CA ARG A 395 -12.38 28.66 11.86
C ARG A 395 -13.86 28.95 11.64
N GLU A 396 -14.33 30.09 12.11
CA GLU A 396 -15.75 30.48 12.03
C GLU A 396 -16.21 30.69 10.58
N ASP A 397 -15.36 31.23 9.70
CA ASP A 397 -15.61 31.43 8.28
C ASP A 397 -15.62 30.10 7.49
N GLU A 398 -14.89 29.09 7.98
CA GLU A 398 -14.75 27.79 7.34
C GLU A 398 -15.85 26.79 7.75
N LEU A 399 -16.28 26.84 9.01
CA LEU A 399 -17.28 25.92 9.58
C LEU A 399 -18.19 26.65 10.60
N PRO A 400 -19.11 27.51 10.14
CA PRO A 400 -19.94 28.35 11.01
C PRO A 400 -20.75 27.59 12.05
N GLN A 401 -21.13 26.34 11.75
CA GLN A 401 -21.91 25.48 12.64
C GLN A 401 -21.11 24.88 13.81
N ALA A 402 -19.77 24.93 13.75
CA ALA A 402 -18.89 24.36 14.77
C ALA A 402 -17.50 25.04 14.80
N PRO A 403 -17.44 26.36 15.07
CA PRO A 403 -16.16 27.07 15.21
C PRO A 403 -15.33 26.46 16.35
N GLY A 404 -14.01 26.39 16.16
CA GLY A 404 -13.07 25.80 17.12
C GLY A 404 -13.07 24.27 17.16
N PHE A 405 -13.82 23.59 16.27
CA PHE A 405 -13.86 22.13 16.26
C PHE A 405 -12.49 21.53 15.93
N VAL A 406 -11.97 20.68 16.81
CA VAL A 406 -10.68 20.01 16.64
C VAL A 406 -10.81 18.85 15.65
N LEU A 407 -9.93 18.82 14.66
CA LEU A 407 -9.94 17.80 13.61
C LEU A 407 -9.61 16.40 14.18
N PRO A 408 -10.35 15.34 13.78
CA PRO A 408 -10.04 13.97 14.18
C PRO A 408 -8.65 13.51 13.72
N ALA A 409 -7.93 12.79 14.58
CA ALA A 409 -6.60 12.22 14.28
C ALA A 409 -6.55 11.46 12.94
N SER A 410 -7.58 10.65 12.65
CA SER A 410 -7.66 9.89 11.39
C SER A 410 -7.71 10.75 10.11
N LEU A 411 -8.05 12.05 10.22
CA LEU A 411 -8.00 13.01 9.12
C LEU A 411 -6.65 13.73 9.09
N THR A 412 -6.11 14.12 10.24
CA THR A 412 -4.80 14.77 10.32
C THR A 412 -3.66 13.82 9.93
N GLU A 413 -3.74 12.54 10.30
CA GLU A 413 -2.80 11.49 9.86
C GLU A 413 -2.72 11.34 8.33
N LYS A 414 -3.79 11.68 7.60
CA LYS A 414 -3.77 11.68 6.13
C LYS A 414 -2.94 12.82 5.56
N LEU A 415 -2.88 13.97 6.25
CA LEU A 415 -2.01 15.09 5.87
C LEU A 415 -0.54 14.69 6.00
N GLY A 416 -0.19 13.81 6.94
CA GLY A 416 1.16 13.28 7.07
C GLY A 416 1.71 12.64 5.80
N ARG A 417 0.84 12.17 4.88
CA ARG A 417 1.28 11.61 3.59
C ARG A 417 1.83 12.67 2.63
N CYS A 418 1.36 13.90 2.72
CA CYS A 418 1.92 14.99 1.92
C CYS A 418 2.94 15.82 2.69
N LEU A 419 3.21 15.56 3.98
CA LEU A 419 4.25 16.25 4.71
C LEU A 419 5.62 16.09 4.01
N GLU A 420 6.28 17.22 3.77
CA GLU A 420 7.63 17.28 3.23
C GLU A 420 8.65 17.32 4.37
N ALA A 421 9.36 16.22 4.58
CA ALA A 421 10.33 16.10 5.67
C ALA A 421 11.45 15.08 5.31
N PRO A 422 12.55 15.04 6.10
CA PRO A 422 13.52 13.95 6.03
C PRO A 422 12.86 12.57 6.27
N VAL A 423 13.41 11.52 5.67
CA VAL A 423 12.84 10.16 5.74
C VAL A 423 12.75 9.65 7.18
N GLU A 424 13.76 9.96 7.99
CA GLU A 424 13.87 9.65 9.41
C GLU A 424 12.66 10.19 10.19
N GLU A 425 12.28 11.43 9.91
CA GLU A 425 11.16 12.11 10.55
C GLU A 425 9.83 11.49 10.12
N LEU A 426 9.66 11.22 8.82
CA LEU A 426 8.48 10.54 8.30
C LEU A 426 8.34 9.10 8.86
N MET A 427 9.44 8.42 9.13
CA MET A 427 9.44 7.13 9.81
C MET A 427 9.02 7.25 11.28
N ALA A 428 9.57 8.22 12.01
CA ALA A 428 9.22 8.50 13.40
C ALA A 428 7.73 8.87 13.56
N LEU A 429 7.16 9.59 12.58
CA LEU A 429 5.74 9.94 12.51
C LEU A 429 4.84 8.80 12.01
N GLY A 430 5.39 7.64 11.65
CA GLY A 430 4.62 6.49 11.13
C GLY A 430 4.07 6.68 9.71
N VAL A 431 4.50 7.70 8.98
CA VAL A 431 4.11 7.95 7.57
C VAL A 431 4.72 6.91 6.63
N VAL A 432 5.90 6.39 6.99
CA VAL A 432 6.61 5.29 6.33
C VAL A 432 6.48 4.01 7.18
N PRO A 433 5.39 3.24 7.04
CA PRO A 433 5.13 2.10 7.91
C PRO A 433 5.84 0.81 7.48
N SER A 434 6.52 0.79 6.33
CA SER A 434 7.21 -0.40 5.82
C SER A 434 8.37 -0.08 4.88
N ALA A 435 9.25 -1.07 4.66
CA ALA A 435 10.36 -0.97 3.72
C ALA A 435 9.89 -0.78 2.26
N GLU A 436 8.70 -1.28 1.91
CA GLU A 436 8.10 -1.03 0.60
C GLU A 436 7.73 0.44 0.42
N VAL A 437 7.15 1.08 1.44
CA VAL A 437 6.85 2.52 1.41
C VAL A 437 8.14 3.34 1.39
N LEU A 438 9.18 2.92 2.12
CA LEU A 438 10.50 3.53 2.02
C LEU A 438 11.04 3.47 0.58
N ALA A 439 10.85 2.35 -0.10
CA ALA A 439 11.28 2.18 -1.50
C ALA A 439 10.51 3.07 -2.49
N GLU A 440 9.26 3.46 -2.18
CA GLU A 440 8.48 4.41 -2.99
C GLU A 440 9.02 5.85 -2.87
N LEU A 441 9.62 6.20 -1.73
CA LEU A 441 10.19 7.53 -1.47
C LEU A 441 11.60 7.70 -2.02
N LEU A 442 12.40 6.63 -1.94
CA LEU A 442 13.83 6.66 -2.24
C LEU A 442 14.21 7.21 -3.63
N PRO A 443 13.44 6.99 -4.72
CA PRO A 443 13.73 7.61 -6.01
C PRO A 443 13.91 9.13 -5.95
N GLN A 444 13.22 9.83 -5.03
CA GLN A 444 13.35 11.27 -4.85
C GLN A 444 14.77 11.66 -4.39
N ILE A 445 15.38 10.85 -3.53
CA ILE A 445 16.75 11.05 -3.00
C ILE A 445 17.80 10.55 -3.99
N THR A 446 17.59 9.34 -4.55
CA THR A 446 18.52 8.76 -5.52
C THR A 446 18.66 9.65 -6.76
N ALA A 447 17.55 10.21 -7.25
CA ALA A 447 17.57 11.12 -8.39
C ALA A 447 18.49 12.32 -8.13
N GLN A 448 18.36 12.99 -6.98
CA GLN A 448 19.19 14.13 -6.60
C GLN A 448 20.67 13.74 -6.45
N THR A 449 20.92 12.57 -5.85
CA THR A 449 22.28 12.05 -5.64
C THR A 449 22.97 11.74 -6.97
N VAL A 450 22.28 11.06 -7.88
CA VAL A 450 22.80 10.69 -9.21
C VAL A 450 22.95 11.94 -10.10
N ALA A 451 22.06 12.92 -9.96
CA ALA A 451 22.12 14.17 -10.70
C ALA A 451 23.16 15.16 -10.15
N ALA A 452 23.77 14.90 -8.99
CA ALA A 452 24.75 15.79 -8.37
C ALA A 452 26.00 16.04 -9.24
N GLY A 453 26.33 15.10 -10.13
CA GLY A 453 27.42 15.23 -11.10
C GLY A 453 27.08 16.07 -12.35
N VAL A 454 25.86 16.59 -12.45
CA VAL A 454 25.42 17.50 -13.53
C VAL A 454 25.58 18.93 -13.04
N ASP A 455 26.41 19.75 -13.71
CA ASP A 455 26.68 21.14 -13.29
C ASP A 455 25.49 22.08 -13.54
N ASP A 456 24.83 21.93 -14.69
CA ASP A 456 23.69 22.75 -15.12
C ASP A 456 22.43 22.46 -14.29
N ALA A 457 21.84 23.50 -13.68
CA ALA A 457 20.68 23.36 -12.81
C ALA A 457 19.39 22.96 -13.55
N ALA A 458 19.19 23.42 -14.79
CA ALA A 458 18.02 23.08 -15.60
C ALA A 458 18.09 21.61 -16.06
N LEU A 459 19.26 21.15 -16.51
CA LEU A 459 19.49 19.76 -16.86
C LEU A 459 19.35 18.85 -15.65
N ARG A 460 19.85 19.27 -14.48
CA ARG A 460 19.69 18.52 -13.23
C ARG A 460 18.21 18.29 -12.90
N ARG A 461 17.38 19.34 -12.98
CA ARG A 461 15.92 19.24 -12.79
C ARG A 461 15.25 18.32 -13.83
N LEU A 462 15.69 18.39 -15.09
CA LEU A 462 15.14 17.56 -16.17
C LEU A 462 15.47 16.09 -15.95
N PHE A 463 16.73 15.79 -15.61
CA PHE A 463 17.15 14.44 -15.27
C PHE A 463 16.37 13.90 -14.06
N VAL A 464 16.21 14.68 -12.99
CA VAL A 464 15.44 14.27 -11.81
C VAL A 464 13.98 13.95 -12.19
N SER A 465 13.36 14.77 -13.05
CA SER A 465 11.99 14.55 -13.51
C SER A 465 11.84 13.27 -14.35
N VAL A 466 12.77 13.04 -15.29
CA VAL A 466 12.83 11.81 -16.11
C VAL A 466 13.11 10.58 -15.24
N TYR A 467 14.01 10.68 -14.27
CA TYR A 467 14.31 9.60 -13.33
C TYR A 467 13.07 9.20 -12.51
N GLY A 468 12.38 10.19 -11.94
CA GLY A 468 11.15 9.95 -11.19
C GLY A 468 10.07 9.28 -12.04
N ALA A 469 9.89 9.73 -13.29
CA ALA A 469 8.96 9.11 -14.24
C ALA A 469 9.35 7.66 -14.57
N PHE A 470 10.63 7.42 -14.81
CA PHE A 470 11.15 6.08 -15.10
C PHE A 470 10.96 5.10 -13.94
N ARG A 471 11.11 5.54 -12.67
CA ARG A 471 10.92 4.69 -11.49
C ARG A 471 9.46 4.40 -11.16
N ARG A 472 8.52 5.24 -11.60
CA ARG A 472 7.08 4.97 -11.50
C ARG A 472 6.58 3.92 -12.50
N ARG A 473 7.40 3.53 -13.47
CA ARG A 473 7.03 2.47 -14.43
C ARG A 473 6.85 1.15 -13.71
N ARG A 474 5.84 0.39 -14.15
CA ARG A 474 5.65 -0.98 -13.69
C ARG A 474 6.68 -1.89 -14.34
N THR A 475 7.21 -2.83 -13.55
CA THR A 475 8.15 -3.85 -14.02
C THR A 475 7.45 -4.92 -14.85
N LEU A 476 8.11 -5.38 -15.90
CA LEU A 476 7.62 -6.49 -16.72
C LEU A 476 7.85 -7.85 -16.06
N LEU A 477 7.05 -8.84 -16.42
CA LEU A 477 7.36 -10.24 -16.17
C LEU A 477 8.45 -10.65 -17.15
N LEU A 478 9.61 -11.07 -16.63
CA LEU A 478 10.75 -11.48 -17.45
C LEU A 478 11.10 -12.94 -17.16
N LEU A 479 11.30 -13.69 -18.24
CA LEU A 479 11.76 -15.07 -18.23
C LEU A 479 13.15 -15.15 -18.88
N ASN A 480 13.73 -16.35 -18.95
CA ASN A 480 14.99 -16.64 -19.64
C ASN A 480 16.18 -15.76 -19.18
N LEU A 481 16.20 -15.42 -17.88
CA LEU A 481 17.19 -14.54 -17.24
C LEU A 481 17.32 -13.14 -17.88
N GLN A 482 16.26 -12.67 -18.54
CA GLN A 482 16.21 -11.30 -19.06
C GLN A 482 16.14 -10.27 -17.92
N SER A 483 16.63 -9.06 -18.18
CA SER A 483 16.67 -7.96 -17.21
C SER A 483 15.73 -6.84 -17.60
N GLN A 484 15.22 -6.11 -16.60
CA GLN A 484 14.46 -4.89 -16.86
C GLN A 484 15.31 -3.88 -17.61
N VAL A 485 14.64 -2.99 -18.33
CA VAL A 485 15.27 -1.83 -18.95
C VAL A 485 15.81 -0.92 -17.86
N ARG A 486 17.04 -0.41 -18.06
CA ARG A 486 17.71 0.55 -17.18
C ARG A 486 17.53 1.97 -17.69
N ILE A 487 17.71 2.94 -16.81
CA ILE A 487 17.50 4.35 -17.16
C ILE A 487 18.51 4.83 -18.20
N ASP A 488 19.76 4.38 -18.12
CA ASP A 488 20.81 4.76 -19.07
C ASP A 488 20.61 4.10 -20.46
N GLU A 489 19.61 3.23 -20.62
CA GLU A 489 19.21 2.67 -21.92
C GLU A 489 18.13 3.51 -22.62
N LEU A 490 17.64 4.57 -21.99
CA LEU A 490 16.79 5.56 -22.65
C LEU A 490 17.66 6.45 -23.55
N PRO A 491 17.34 6.62 -24.86
CA PRO A 491 18.18 7.39 -25.78
C PRO A 491 18.53 8.80 -25.29
N TRP A 492 17.53 9.51 -24.75
CA TRP A 492 17.72 10.87 -24.21
C TRP A 492 18.46 10.90 -22.87
N VAL A 493 18.57 9.80 -22.13
CA VAL A 493 19.42 9.75 -20.92
C VAL A 493 20.84 9.34 -21.29
N ALA A 494 21.00 8.40 -22.22
CA ALA A 494 22.29 7.98 -22.75
C ALA A 494 23.05 9.19 -23.36
N ALA A 495 22.34 10.04 -24.10
CA ALA A 495 22.88 11.28 -24.67
C ALA A 495 23.41 12.26 -23.59
N LEU A 496 22.90 12.20 -22.36
CA LEU A 496 23.32 13.06 -21.25
C LEU A 496 24.54 12.53 -20.48
N SER A 497 25.01 11.31 -20.77
CA SER A 497 26.11 10.67 -20.05
C SER A 497 27.39 11.53 -20.01
N VAL A 498 27.69 12.25 -21.10
CA VAL A 498 28.88 13.14 -21.21
C VAL A 498 28.83 14.35 -20.27
N PHE A 499 27.64 14.75 -19.83
CA PHE A 499 27.44 15.89 -18.91
C PHE A 499 27.40 15.46 -17.44
N ARG A 500 27.45 14.16 -17.16
CA ARG A 500 27.50 13.59 -15.81
C ARG A 500 28.95 13.32 -15.45
N LYS A 501 29.61 14.28 -14.80
CA LYS A 501 30.99 14.10 -14.34
C LYS A 501 30.99 13.10 -13.18
N GLN A 502 31.78 12.03 -13.30
CA GLN A 502 32.15 11.21 -12.15
C GLN A 502 33.27 11.93 -11.38
N ASN A 503 32.91 12.74 -10.39
CA ASN A 503 33.86 13.34 -9.48
C ASN A 503 33.88 12.58 -8.15
N LEU A 504 35.02 12.61 -7.46
CA LEU A 504 35.21 11.93 -6.17
C LEU A 504 34.16 12.38 -5.14
N SER A 505 33.79 13.66 -5.13
CA SER A 505 32.74 14.19 -4.25
C SER A 505 31.37 13.56 -4.50
N GLY A 506 31.02 13.27 -5.75
CA GLY A 506 29.76 12.62 -6.12
C GLY A 506 29.73 11.15 -5.72
N GLN A 507 30.85 10.43 -5.90
CA GLN A 507 30.99 9.04 -5.45
C GLN A 507 30.89 8.93 -3.92
N VAL A 508 31.56 9.84 -3.19
CA VAL A 508 31.47 9.91 -1.72
C VAL A 508 30.03 10.17 -1.28
N ARG A 509 29.34 11.14 -1.90
CA ARG A 509 27.92 11.41 -1.60
C ARG A 509 27.04 10.18 -1.89
N ALA A 510 27.22 9.51 -3.02
CA ALA A 510 26.48 8.30 -3.36
C ALA A 510 26.70 7.16 -2.35
N ARG A 511 27.95 6.99 -1.88
CA ARG A 511 28.27 6.03 -0.81
C ARG A 511 27.57 6.40 0.50
N GLN A 512 27.63 7.67 0.92
CA GLN A 512 26.97 8.15 2.14
C GLN A 512 25.46 7.97 2.08
N THR A 513 24.83 8.31 0.95
CA THR A 513 23.39 8.07 0.73
C THR A 513 23.07 6.58 0.81
N LEU A 514 23.87 5.71 0.19
CA LEU A 514 23.69 4.26 0.25
C LEU A 514 23.81 3.72 1.69
N GLU A 515 24.77 4.22 2.46
CA GLU A 515 24.97 3.88 3.87
C GLU A 515 23.76 4.30 4.73
N GLN A 516 23.34 5.57 4.62
CA GLN A 516 22.18 6.10 5.34
C GLN A 516 20.91 5.31 5.02
N VAL A 517 20.61 5.08 3.74
CA VAL A 517 19.42 4.34 3.31
C VAL A 517 19.46 2.89 3.79
N SER A 518 20.63 2.25 3.77
CA SER A 518 20.79 0.89 4.29
C SER A 518 20.56 0.86 5.80
N ALA A 519 21.15 1.81 6.55
CA ALA A 519 20.95 1.94 7.98
C ALA A 519 19.46 2.18 8.34
N LEU A 520 18.76 3.06 7.62
CA LEU A 520 17.33 3.31 7.82
C LEU A 520 16.47 2.07 7.57
N ALA A 521 16.75 1.35 6.47
CA ALA A 521 16.02 0.14 6.13
C ALA A 521 16.16 -0.92 7.23
N PHE A 522 17.38 -1.16 7.72
CA PHE A 522 17.64 -2.18 8.74
C PHE A 522 17.18 -1.76 10.14
N THR A 523 17.35 -0.50 10.53
CA THR A 523 16.93 -0.05 11.87
C THR A 523 15.43 0.17 11.98
N GLY A 524 14.76 0.56 10.90
CA GLY A 524 13.31 0.76 10.87
C GLY A 524 12.52 -0.51 10.62
N PHE A 525 13.06 -1.43 9.83
CA PHE A 525 12.39 -2.67 9.42
C PHE A 525 13.29 -3.91 9.52
N PRO A 526 13.94 -4.17 10.67
CA PRO A 526 14.93 -5.24 10.83
C PRO A 526 14.37 -6.63 10.51
N GLN A 527 13.05 -6.82 10.64
CA GLN A 527 12.36 -8.08 10.35
C GLN A 527 12.10 -8.33 8.86
N THR A 528 12.14 -7.30 8.01
CA THR A 528 11.69 -7.36 6.60
C THR A 528 12.88 -7.45 5.66
N ILE A 529 12.91 -8.45 4.76
CA ILE A 529 13.95 -8.51 3.73
C ILE A 529 13.85 -7.30 2.80
N LEU A 530 14.97 -6.84 2.25
CA LEU A 530 14.97 -5.69 1.35
C LEU A 530 14.06 -5.95 0.12
N PRO A 531 13.02 -5.12 -0.11
CA PRO A 531 12.16 -5.25 -1.28
C PRO A 531 12.91 -5.00 -2.58
N ASN A 532 12.50 -5.65 -3.68
CA ASN A 532 13.15 -5.48 -4.99
C ASN A 532 13.23 -4.02 -5.47
N PRO A 533 12.22 -3.15 -5.28
CA PRO A 533 12.35 -1.73 -5.61
C PRO A 533 13.47 -1.04 -4.82
N LEU A 534 13.63 -1.36 -3.53
CA LEU A 534 14.70 -0.83 -2.68
C LEU A 534 16.08 -1.30 -3.16
N ILE A 535 16.20 -2.58 -3.52
CA ILE A 535 17.42 -3.16 -4.08
C ILE A 535 17.82 -2.48 -5.40
N SER A 536 16.85 -2.14 -6.24
CA SER A 536 17.09 -1.43 -7.52
C SER A 536 17.71 -0.05 -7.30
N GLU A 537 17.18 0.71 -6.34
CA GLU A 537 17.71 2.02 -5.94
C GLU A 537 19.09 1.90 -5.30
N MET A 538 19.28 0.95 -4.38
CA MET A 538 20.57 0.66 -3.76
C MET A 538 21.62 0.23 -4.80
N SER A 539 21.23 -0.52 -5.83
CA SER A 539 22.12 -0.90 -6.94
C SER A 539 22.54 0.33 -7.75
N THR A 540 21.62 1.25 -8.00
CA THR A 540 21.93 2.52 -8.69
C THR A 540 22.87 3.41 -7.87
N LEU A 541 22.65 3.51 -6.55
CA LEU A 541 23.56 4.22 -5.65
C LEU A 541 24.92 3.52 -5.56
N SER A 542 24.95 2.19 -5.55
CA SER A 542 26.18 1.40 -5.54
C SER A 542 27.01 1.59 -6.81
N GLU A 543 26.37 1.65 -7.98
CA GLU A 543 27.01 1.97 -9.24
C GLU A 543 27.55 3.41 -9.24
N ALA A 544 26.76 4.38 -8.77
CA ALA A 544 27.17 5.77 -8.65
C ALA A 544 28.32 5.97 -7.65
N ALA A 545 28.40 5.15 -6.61
CA ALA A 545 29.49 5.12 -5.63
C ALA A 545 30.74 4.37 -6.14
N GLY A 546 30.69 3.75 -7.33
CA GLY A 546 31.80 2.97 -7.87
C GLY A 546 32.01 1.59 -7.21
N LEU A 547 31.11 1.17 -6.31
CA LEU A 547 31.25 -0.07 -5.53
C LEU A 547 30.82 -1.32 -6.32
N LYS A 548 29.82 -1.19 -7.20
CA LYS A 548 29.27 -2.28 -8.04
C LYS A 548 28.95 -3.56 -7.24
N LEU A 549 28.25 -3.39 -6.12
CA LEU A 549 27.93 -4.48 -5.19
C LEU A 549 27.04 -5.55 -5.85
N PRO A 550 27.24 -6.85 -5.55
CA PRO A 550 26.43 -7.93 -6.10
C PRO A 550 25.07 -8.05 -5.38
N LEU A 551 24.25 -7.00 -5.43
CA LEU A 551 22.93 -6.99 -4.78
C LEU A 551 21.93 -7.86 -5.55
N VAL A 552 21.29 -8.81 -4.87
CA VAL A 552 20.39 -9.82 -5.45
C VAL A 552 18.92 -9.55 -5.11
N GLU A 553 18.03 -9.84 -6.05
CA GLU A 553 16.58 -9.68 -5.92
C GLU A 553 15.93 -10.89 -5.23
N GLU A 554 14.78 -10.67 -4.57
CA GLU A 554 13.88 -11.76 -4.17
C GLU A 554 13.25 -12.34 -5.44
N LEU A 555 13.61 -13.59 -5.75
CA LEU A 555 13.05 -14.31 -6.88
C LEU A 555 11.69 -14.91 -6.51
N ALA A 556 10.76 -14.90 -7.46
CA ALA A 556 9.44 -15.49 -7.29
C ALA A 556 9.45 -16.99 -7.64
N ALA A 557 8.97 -17.83 -6.72
CA ALA A 557 9.05 -19.30 -6.82
C ALA A 557 8.22 -19.89 -7.96
N ASP A 558 7.14 -19.22 -8.37
CA ASP A 558 6.24 -19.62 -9.46
C ASP A 558 6.83 -19.42 -10.86
N ILE A 559 7.85 -18.56 -10.99
CA ILE A 559 8.56 -18.28 -12.25
C ILE A 559 10.05 -18.63 -12.19
N PHE A 560 10.51 -19.28 -11.12
CA PHE A 560 11.89 -19.70 -10.99
C PHE A 560 12.24 -20.82 -11.98
N MET A 561 13.30 -20.61 -12.76
CA MET A 561 13.68 -21.48 -13.88
C MET A 561 14.80 -22.46 -13.54
N GLY A 562 15.01 -22.72 -12.24
CA GLY A 562 15.97 -23.73 -11.75
C GLY A 562 17.44 -23.31 -11.79
N THR A 563 17.76 -22.04 -12.07
CA THR A 563 19.14 -21.55 -12.13
C THR A 563 19.26 -20.08 -11.68
N PHE A 564 20.49 -19.65 -11.41
CA PHE A 564 20.83 -18.31 -10.94
C PHE A 564 21.86 -17.64 -11.84
N THR A 565 21.89 -16.31 -11.84
CA THR A 565 22.99 -15.55 -12.45
C THR A 565 24.23 -15.58 -11.55
N PRO A 566 25.46 -15.37 -12.08
CA PRO A 566 26.70 -15.29 -11.29
C PRO A 566 26.67 -14.27 -10.15
N LYS A 567 25.77 -13.30 -10.19
CA LYS A 567 25.56 -12.31 -9.12
C LYS A 567 25.22 -12.98 -7.78
N PHE A 568 24.40 -14.03 -7.80
CA PHE A 568 23.98 -14.75 -6.58
C PHE A 568 25.12 -15.50 -5.91
N GLU A 569 25.98 -16.14 -6.70
CA GLU A 569 27.19 -16.81 -6.22
C GLU A 569 28.15 -15.81 -5.56
N ARG A 570 28.40 -14.66 -6.19
CA ARG A 570 29.26 -13.61 -5.61
C ARG A 570 28.73 -13.08 -4.28
N ALA A 571 27.42 -12.90 -4.15
CA ALA A 571 26.81 -12.50 -2.88
C ALA A 571 26.98 -13.58 -1.79
N ALA A 572 26.90 -14.86 -2.16
CA ALA A 572 27.11 -15.99 -1.24
C ALA A 572 28.57 -16.12 -0.78
N VAL A 573 29.54 -15.81 -1.64
CA VAL A 573 30.97 -15.74 -1.27
C VAL A 573 31.20 -14.69 -0.19
N VAL A 574 30.63 -13.48 -0.37
CA VAL A 574 30.74 -12.40 0.63
C VAL A 574 30.13 -12.82 1.97
N ALA A 575 28.94 -13.41 1.95
CA ALA A 575 28.27 -13.90 3.16
C ALA A 575 29.06 -14.98 3.88
N SER A 576 29.59 -15.96 3.16
CA SER A 576 30.37 -17.07 3.74
C SER A 576 31.70 -16.58 4.32
N THR A 577 32.30 -15.54 3.73
CA THR A 577 33.52 -14.91 4.23
C THR A 577 33.25 -14.14 5.52
N LEU A 578 32.27 -13.21 5.51
CA LEU A 578 31.95 -12.38 6.68
C LEU A 578 31.52 -13.21 7.89
N LEU A 579 30.71 -14.25 7.65
CA LEU A 579 30.06 -15.03 8.71
C LEU A 579 30.82 -16.28 9.12
N ALA A 580 32.01 -16.52 8.55
CA ALA A 580 32.84 -17.68 8.87
C ALA A 580 33.00 -17.87 10.40
N GLY A 581 32.63 -19.05 10.89
CA GLY A 581 32.71 -19.37 12.32
C GLY A 581 31.69 -18.67 13.24
N ARG A 582 30.82 -17.80 12.73
CA ARG A 582 29.83 -17.04 13.51
C ARG A 582 28.49 -17.77 13.66
N LEU A 583 27.60 -17.26 14.51
CA LEU A 583 26.33 -17.92 14.87
C LEU A 583 25.46 -18.28 13.64
N TYR A 584 25.32 -17.38 12.66
CA TYR A 584 24.53 -17.62 11.45
C TYR A 584 25.11 -18.75 10.62
N ALA A 585 26.43 -18.76 10.40
CA ALA A 585 27.10 -19.84 9.67
C ALA A 585 26.96 -21.19 10.38
N ARG A 586 26.99 -21.21 11.72
CA ARG A 586 26.74 -22.44 12.50
C ARG A 586 25.28 -22.89 12.44
N TYR A 587 24.32 -21.97 12.54
CA TYR A 587 22.88 -22.30 12.56
C TYR A 587 22.37 -22.77 11.20
N TYR A 588 22.84 -22.17 10.12
CA TYR A 588 22.44 -22.51 8.77
C TYR A 588 23.45 -23.37 8.01
N GLU A 589 24.58 -23.73 8.63
CA GLU A 589 25.63 -24.58 8.04
C GLU A 589 26.11 -24.01 6.70
N LEU A 590 26.59 -22.76 6.74
CA LEU A 590 27.16 -22.11 5.55
C LEU A 590 28.46 -22.83 5.14
N PRO A 591 28.68 -23.06 3.84
CA PRO A 591 29.95 -23.58 3.36
C PRO A 591 31.06 -22.56 3.56
N GLU A 592 32.31 -23.02 3.56
CA GLU A 592 33.45 -22.12 3.48
C GLU A 592 33.47 -21.39 2.14
N ALA A 593 34.00 -20.16 2.11
CA ALA A 593 34.11 -19.38 0.88
C ALA A 593 34.95 -20.07 -0.21
N SER A 594 35.88 -20.94 0.20
CA SER A 594 36.74 -21.77 -0.67
C SER A 594 35.97 -22.80 -1.50
N VAL A 595 34.74 -23.15 -1.11
CA VAL A 595 33.88 -24.12 -1.82
C VAL A 595 33.32 -23.54 -3.12
N TYR A 596 33.20 -22.20 -3.20
CA TYR A 596 32.67 -21.56 -4.39
C TYR A 596 33.71 -21.49 -5.51
N PRO A 597 33.30 -21.61 -6.79
CA PRO A 597 34.20 -21.44 -7.92
C PRO A 597 34.88 -20.06 -7.91
N LYS A 598 36.11 -20.01 -8.41
CA LYS A 598 36.81 -18.73 -8.58
C LYS A 598 36.12 -17.87 -9.65
N PRO A 599 36.21 -16.52 -9.58
CA PRO A 599 35.60 -15.64 -10.57
C PRO A 599 36.06 -15.88 -12.01
N GLU A 600 37.29 -16.37 -12.22
CA GLU A 600 37.82 -16.66 -13.56
C GLU A 600 37.27 -17.96 -14.17
N THR A 601 36.57 -18.79 -13.38
CA THR A 601 36.02 -20.07 -13.87
C THR A 601 34.99 -19.81 -14.98
N PRO A 602 35.13 -20.45 -16.16
CA PRO A 602 34.18 -20.33 -17.25
C PRO A 602 32.76 -20.64 -16.78
N LYS A 603 31.82 -19.72 -17.05
CA LYS A 603 30.42 -19.90 -16.68
C LYS A 603 29.65 -20.55 -17.82
N GLU A 604 28.84 -21.55 -17.46
CA GLU A 604 27.84 -22.11 -18.37
C GLU A 604 26.89 -21.01 -18.85
N LYS A 605 26.29 -21.22 -20.03
CA LYS A 605 25.29 -20.32 -20.58
C LYS A 605 23.96 -21.06 -20.74
N ARG A 606 22.88 -20.41 -20.32
CA ARG A 606 21.49 -20.79 -20.66
C ARG A 606 20.77 -19.60 -21.24
N TRP A 607 20.02 -19.82 -22.31
CA TRP A 607 19.39 -18.74 -23.11
C TRP A 607 20.37 -17.58 -23.45
N GLY A 608 21.64 -17.92 -23.72
CA GLY A 608 22.69 -16.95 -24.02
C GLY A 608 23.22 -16.14 -22.82
N LYS A 609 22.76 -16.40 -21.60
CA LYS A 609 23.19 -15.71 -20.37
C LYS A 609 24.04 -16.62 -19.49
N ALA A 610 25.10 -16.05 -18.90
CA ALA A 610 25.93 -16.78 -17.94
C ALA A 610 25.12 -17.19 -16.70
N THR A 611 25.34 -18.42 -16.21
CA THR A 611 24.68 -18.99 -15.04
C THR A 611 25.70 -19.39 -13.97
N ALA A 612 25.24 -19.51 -12.73
CA ALA A 612 25.99 -20.06 -11.61
C ALA A 612 25.57 -21.52 -11.36
N ALA A 613 26.05 -22.43 -12.20
CA ALA A 613 25.65 -23.85 -12.17
C ALA A 613 25.99 -24.52 -10.83
N ASP A 614 27.20 -24.30 -10.31
CA ASP A 614 27.65 -24.86 -9.02
C ASP A 614 26.83 -24.33 -7.85
N PHE A 615 26.52 -23.02 -7.85
CA PHE A 615 25.65 -22.42 -6.85
C PHE A 615 24.22 -23.00 -6.90
N ALA A 616 23.68 -23.19 -8.11
CA ALA A 616 22.37 -23.82 -8.29
C ALA A 616 22.37 -25.27 -7.78
N ALA A 617 23.40 -26.05 -8.10
CA ALA A 617 23.56 -27.43 -7.63
C ALA A 617 23.68 -27.51 -6.10
N LEU A 618 24.42 -26.58 -5.47
CA LEU A 618 24.52 -26.48 -4.02
C LEU A 618 23.15 -26.18 -3.38
N CYS A 619 22.40 -25.22 -3.92
CA CYS A 619 21.06 -24.90 -3.41
C CYS A 619 20.10 -26.09 -3.53
N GLN A 620 20.16 -26.80 -4.66
CA GLN A 620 19.36 -28.02 -4.89
C GLN A 620 19.75 -29.14 -3.93
N ALA A 621 21.05 -29.38 -3.72
CA ALA A 621 21.53 -30.41 -2.80
C ALA A 621 21.04 -30.17 -1.37
N ARG A 622 21.05 -28.91 -0.92
CA ARG A 622 20.56 -28.48 0.40
C ARG A 622 19.04 -28.50 0.52
N ALA A 623 18.33 -28.44 -0.60
CA ALA A 623 16.87 -28.45 -0.66
C ALA A 623 16.28 -29.86 -0.85
N LYS A 624 17.11 -30.91 -0.96
CA LYS A 624 16.65 -32.28 -1.16
C LYS A 624 15.73 -32.70 -0.02
N PRO A 625 14.52 -33.21 -0.32
CA PRO A 625 13.67 -33.77 0.72
C PRO A 625 14.27 -35.08 1.26
N PRO A 626 13.80 -35.54 2.43
CA PRO A 626 13.98 -36.92 2.87
C PRO A 626 13.54 -37.92 1.79
N ALA A 627 14.19 -39.09 1.74
CA ALA A 627 14.08 -40.06 0.64
C ALA A 627 12.66 -40.63 0.42
N ASP A 628 11.76 -40.48 1.39
CA ASP A 628 10.37 -40.96 1.40
C ASP A 628 9.36 -39.99 0.78
N VAL A 629 9.75 -38.75 0.46
CA VAL A 629 8.83 -37.73 -0.11
C VAL A 629 8.89 -37.74 -1.64
N LYS A 630 7.81 -38.19 -2.29
CA LYS A 630 7.63 -38.06 -3.74
C LYS A 630 7.33 -36.62 -4.14
N VAL A 631 8.28 -35.95 -4.79
CA VAL A 631 8.12 -34.58 -5.31
C VAL A 631 7.72 -34.62 -6.79
N LYS A 632 6.69 -33.84 -7.17
CA LYS A 632 6.36 -33.61 -8.59
C LYS A 632 7.50 -32.83 -9.27
N THR A 633 7.77 -33.15 -10.53
CA THR A 633 8.88 -32.58 -11.33
C THR A 633 8.87 -31.06 -11.44
N PHE A 634 7.71 -30.40 -11.27
CA PHE A 634 7.59 -28.93 -11.15
C PHE A 634 6.55 -28.55 -10.07
N SER A 635 6.99 -27.85 -9.02
CA SER A 635 6.13 -27.39 -7.90
C SER A 635 6.65 -26.07 -7.35
N VAL A 636 5.75 -25.11 -7.09
CA VAL A 636 6.08 -23.82 -6.46
C VAL A 636 6.76 -24.03 -5.11
N ALA A 637 6.35 -25.06 -4.35
CA ALA A 637 6.98 -25.40 -3.08
C ALA A 637 8.41 -25.93 -3.27
N ALA A 638 8.67 -26.71 -4.33
CA ALA A 638 10.01 -27.20 -4.67
C ALA A 638 10.95 -26.07 -5.08
N ASN A 639 10.46 -25.12 -5.88
CA ASN A 639 11.22 -23.92 -6.19
C ASN A 639 11.46 -23.06 -4.93
N GLY A 640 10.44 -22.93 -4.08
CA GLY A 640 10.51 -22.17 -2.84
C GLY A 640 11.58 -22.67 -1.86
N VAL A 641 11.71 -23.99 -1.67
CA VAL A 641 12.78 -24.55 -0.82
C VAL A 641 14.18 -24.30 -1.38
N VAL A 642 14.37 -24.37 -2.71
CA VAL A 642 15.65 -24.04 -3.36
C VAL A 642 15.99 -22.56 -3.20
N LEU A 643 15.01 -21.68 -3.43
CA LEU A 643 15.18 -20.23 -3.26
C LEU A 643 15.47 -19.85 -1.81
N GLU A 644 14.86 -20.53 -0.83
CA GLU A 644 15.18 -20.32 0.58
C GLU A 644 16.62 -20.71 0.90
N GLN A 645 17.14 -21.80 0.33
CA GLN A 645 18.57 -22.15 0.48
C GLN A 645 19.48 -21.10 -0.14
N ALA A 646 19.14 -20.57 -1.31
CA ALA A 646 19.88 -19.45 -1.90
C ALA A 646 19.89 -18.22 -0.96
N GLN A 647 18.71 -17.81 -0.46
CA GLN A 647 18.57 -16.69 0.47
C GLN A 647 19.40 -16.86 1.75
N ILE A 648 19.47 -18.08 2.27
CA ILE A 648 20.31 -18.40 3.42
C ILE A 648 21.79 -18.17 3.08
N LEU A 649 22.26 -18.71 1.95
CA LEU A 649 23.66 -18.66 1.54
C LEU A 649 24.14 -17.24 1.21
N HIS A 650 23.29 -16.40 0.62
CA HIS A 650 23.64 -15.02 0.28
C HIS A 650 23.12 -13.98 1.28
N THR A 651 22.46 -14.40 2.37
CA THR A 651 21.89 -13.54 3.44
C THR A 651 20.94 -12.44 2.98
N HIS A 652 20.38 -12.58 1.78
CA HIS A 652 19.60 -11.54 1.09
C HIS A 652 20.17 -10.11 1.23
N ASN A 653 21.41 -9.92 0.78
CA ASN A 653 22.16 -8.65 0.74
C ASN A 653 22.66 -8.11 2.08
N LEU A 654 22.28 -8.70 3.22
CA LEU A 654 22.77 -8.25 4.53
C LEU A 654 24.30 -8.25 4.60
N ALA A 655 24.95 -9.39 4.32
CA ALA A 655 26.41 -9.47 4.37
C ALA A 655 27.09 -8.52 3.37
N VAL A 656 26.54 -8.41 2.15
CA VAL A 656 27.09 -7.54 1.10
C VAL A 656 27.09 -6.08 1.52
N LEU A 657 25.98 -5.60 2.09
CA LEU A 657 25.86 -4.20 2.53
C LEU A 657 26.65 -3.95 3.82
N PHE A 658 26.61 -4.86 4.80
CA PHE A 658 27.35 -4.71 6.06
C PHE A 658 28.86 -4.67 5.84
N GLU A 659 29.38 -5.53 4.98
CA GLU A 659 30.81 -5.57 4.64
C GLU A 659 31.23 -4.32 3.87
N ALA A 660 30.52 -3.99 2.78
CA ALA A 660 30.95 -2.90 1.89
C ALA A 660 30.83 -1.50 2.51
N LEU A 661 29.87 -1.31 3.42
CA LEU A 661 29.54 -0.02 4.02
C LEU A 661 30.02 0.10 5.47
N GLY A 662 30.58 -0.96 6.06
CA GLY A 662 31.04 -0.94 7.46
C GLY A 662 29.91 -0.86 8.48
N LEU A 663 28.70 -1.33 8.14
CA LEU A 663 27.51 -1.19 9.00
C LEU A 663 27.63 -1.96 10.32
N GLY A 664 28.48 -2.98 10.40
CA GLY A 664 28.72 -3.70 11.65
C GLY A 664 29.27 -2.78 12.75
N GLN A 665 30.11 -1.81 12.38
CA GLN A 665 30.62 -0.79 13.30
C GLN A 665 29.60 0.35 13.46
N ALA A 666 29.05 0.86 12.35
CA ALA A 666 28.13 1.99 12.38
C ALA A 666 26.83 1.71 13.16
N LEU A 667 26.40 0.44 13.22
CA LEU A 667 25.18 0.00 13.89
C LEU A 667 25.45 -0.88 15.12
N ALA A 668 26.68 -0.87 15.67
CA ALA A 668 27.07 -1.75 16.78
C ALA A 668 26.05 -1.74 17.94
N ASP A 669 25.69 -0.54 18.43
CA ASP A 669 24.74 -0.35 19.53
C ASP A 669 23.28 -0.70 19.16
N ARG A 670 23.01 -0.98 17.88
CA ARG A 670 21.68 -1.31 17.36
C ARG A 670 21.53 -2.78 16.98
N LEU A 671 22.61 -3.57 16.91
CA LEU A 671 22.57 -4.97 16.49
C LEU A 671 21.62 -5.81 17.36
N VAL A 672 21.77 -5.75 18.68
CA VAL A 672 20.91 -6.50 19.61
C VAL A 672 19.49 -5.93 19.68
N PRO A 673 19.27 -4.59 19.75
CA PRO A 673 17.93 -4.02 19.59
C PRO A 673 17.19 -4.50 18.34
N MET A 674 17.85 -4.49 17.17
CA MET A 674 17.26 -5.00 15.92
C MET A 674 16.92 -6.49 16.00
N ALA A 675 17.76 -7.31 16.63
CA ALA A 675 17.46 -8.72 16.86
C ALA A 675 16.24 -8.91 17.79
N LYS A 676 16.10 -8.09 18.84
CA LYS A 676 14.93 -8.09 19.73
C LYS A 676 13.66 -7.68 18.98
N ASP A 677 13.72 -6.64 18.16
CA ASP A 677 12.59 -6.19 17.33
C ASP A 677 12.11 -7.29 16.38
N CYS A 678 13.03 -8.01 15.72
CA CYS A 678 12.70 -9.19 14.92
C CYS A 678 11.95 -10.24 15.74
N PHE A 679 12.48 -10.62 16.90
CA PHE A 679 11.89 -11.67 17.74
C PHE A 679 10.49 -11.26 18.25
N THR A 680 10.36 -10.05 18.78
CA THR A 680 9.07 -9.50 19.24
C THR A 680 8.06 -9.42 18.10
N TRP A 681 8.48 -9.02 16.90
CA TRP A 681 7.62 -9.02 15.73
C TRP A 681 7.14 -10.43 15.38
N ILE A 682 8.01 -11.44 15.40
CA ILE A 682 7.66 -12.84 15.13
C ILE A 682 6.59 -13.33 16.11
N LEU A 683 6.78 -13.10 17.42
CA LEU A 683 5.81 -13.50 18.45
C LEU A 683 4.47 -12.80 18.25
N ARG A 684 4.48 -11.47 18.10
CA ARG A 684 3.27 -10.66 17.90
C ARG A 684 2.49 -11.10 16.66
N ARG A 685 3.17 -11.38 15.54
CA ARG A 685 2.52 -11.80 14.30
C ARG A 685 1.93 -13.19 14.39
N ASN A 686 2.60 -14.12 15.06
CA ASN A 686 2.09 -15.48 15.25
C ASN A 686 0.95 -15.56 16.31
N ALA A 687 0.79 -14.54 17.15
CA ALA A 687 -0.37 -14.37 18.03
C ALA A 687 -1.62 -13.81 17.31
N GLN A 688 -1.50 -13.31 16.07
CA GLN A 688 -2.64 -12.75 15.34
C GLN A 688 -3.47 -13.86 14.66
N PRO A 689 -4.82 -13.76 14.68
CA PRO A 689 -5.66 -14.68 13.91
C PRO A 689 -5.42 -14.46 12.41
N VAL A 690 -5.32 -15.55 11.68
CA VAL A 690 -5.05 -15.52 10.24
C VAL A 690 -6.34 -15.87 9.49
N ALA A 691 -6.68 -15.06 8.49
CA ALA A 691 -7.95 -15.17 7.78
C ALA A 691 -8.07 -16.45 6.92
N ASP A 692 -6.96 -16.88 6.29
CA ASP A 692 -6.94 -18.07 5.43
C ASP A 692 -5.57 -18.77 5.39
N TRP A 693 -5.53 -19.92 4.73
CA TRP A 693 -4.32 -20.75 4.63
C TRP A 693 -3.16 -20.07 3.86
N ARG A 694 -3.44 -19.17 2.89
CA ARG A 694 -2.39 -18.47 2.14
C ARG A 694 -1.74 -17.41 3.01
N ALA A 695 -2.55 -16.66 3.75
CA ALA A 695 -2.07 -15.72 4.74
C ALA A 695 -1.23 -16.43 5.82
N GLN A 696 -1.56 -17.69 6.15
CA GLN A 696 -0.77 -18.49 7.10
C GLN A 696 0.60 -18.87 6.53
N LEU A 697 0.66 -19.30 5.26
CA LEU A 697 1.95 -19.58 4.60
C LEU A 697 2.80 -18.32 4.47
N GLN A 698 2.19 -17.18 4.13
CA GLN A 698 2.89 -15.90 4.06
C GLN A 698 3.43 -15.47 5.44
N LEU A 699 2.66 -15.67 6.51
CA LEU A 699 3.10 -15.43 7.88
C LEU A 699 4.32 -16.28 8.24
N ILE A 700 4.31 -17.58 7.91
CA ILE A 700 5.42 -18.49 8.15
C ILE A 700 6.67 -18.04 7.38
N LYS A 701 6.51 -17.74 6.07
CA LYS A 701 7.59 -17.23 5.23
C LYS A 701 8.21 -15.96 5.80
N ASN A 702 7.39 -14.98 6.17
CA ASN A 702 7.87 -13.72 6.72
C ASN A 702 8.49 -13.89 8.13
N SER A 703 8.01 -14.86 8.93
CA SER A 703 8.63 -15.20 10.21
C SER A 703 10.01 -15.80 10.03
N ALA A 704 10.19 -16.66 9.01
CA ALA A 704 11.50 -17.21 8.67
C ALA A 704 12.47 -16.14 8.14
N TYR A 705 11.96 -15.14 7.39
CA TYR A 705 12.73 -13.96 6.99
C TYR A 705 13.23 -13.18 8.22
N ALA A 706 12.33 -12.81 9.13
CA ALA A 706 12.68 -12.11 10.36
C ALA A 706 13.67 -12.92 11.23
N TRP A 707 13.49 -14.24 11.31
CA TRP A 707 14.39 -15.14 12.03
C TRP A 707 15.81 -15.15 11.46
N ARG A 708 15.95 -15.16 10.13
CA ARG A 708 17.26 -15.06 9.46
C ARG A 708 17.96 -13.76 9.79
N GLN A 709 17.25 -12.63 9.69
CA GLN A 709 17.83 -11.32 9.99
C GLN A 709 18.24 -11.18 11.45
N MET A 710 17.39 -11.65 12.37
CA MET A 710 17.71 -11.73 13.80
C MET A 710 19.04 -12.46 14.04
N ILE A 711 19.21 -13.67 13.50
CA ILE A 711 20.44 -14.45 13.68
C ILE A 711 21.63 -13.75 13.01
N PHE A 712 21.44 -13.08 11.87
CA PHE A 712 22.49 -12.31 11.22
C PHE A 712 22.98 -11.18 12.14
N PHE A 713 22.09 -10.37 12.70
CA PHE A 713 22.49 -9.29 13.62
C PHE A 713 23.19 -9.82 14.87
N LEU A 714 22.68 -10.90 15.47
CA LEU A 714 23.34 -11.57 16.60
C LEU A 714 24.72 -12.13 16.24
N SER A 715 24.96 -12.48 14.98
CA SER A 715 26.27 -12.97 14.53
C SER A 715 27.34 -11.88 14.48
N LEU A 716 26.93 -10.62 14.46
CA LEU A 716 27.83 -9.47 14.46
C LEU A 716 27.94 -8.84 15.86
N ALA A 717 27.09 -9.23 16.81
CA ALA A 717 27.08 -8.72 18.18
C ALA A 717 28.14 -9.39 19.07
N PRO A 718 28.56 -8.74 20.17
CA PRO A 718 29.44 -9.33 21.17
C PRO A 718 28.88 -10.63 21.79
N PRO A 719 29.71 -11.67 22.07
CA PRO A 719 29.24 -12.97 22.57
C PRO A 719 28.46 -12.95 23.90
N ASP A 720 28.81 -12.03 24.79
CA ASP A 720 28.13 -11.79 26.06
C ASP A 720 26.72 -11.21 25.84
N GLU A 721 26.58 -10.25 24.92
CA GLU A 721 25.27 -9.71 24.56
C GLU A 721 24.39 -10.76 23.86
N VAL A 722 24.97 -11.63 23.03
CA VAL A 722 24.24 -12.76 22.43
C VAL A 722 23.73 -13.71 23.51
N SER A 723 24.52 -13.97 24.56
CA SER A 723 24.10 -14.81 25.68
C SER A 723 22.97 -14.16 26.48
N ALA A 724 23.06 -12.85 26.72
CA ALA A 724 21.98 -12.07 27.33
C ALA A 724 20.71 -12.05 26.48
N PHE A 725 20.84 -11.98 25.15
CA PHE A 725 19.72 -12.10 24.22
C PHE A 725 19.03 -13.46 24.35
N MET A 726 19.77 -14.57 24.43
CA MET A 726 19.17 -15.90 24.57
C MET A 726 18.34 -16.03 25.86
N ALA A 727 18.85 -15.49 26.98
CA ALA A 727 18.12 -15.46 28.24
C ALA A 727 16.83 -14.62 28.13
N TRP A 728 16.94 -13.41 27.56
CA TRP A 728 15.79 -12.53 27.31
C TRP A 728 14.75 -13.16 26.38
N ALA A 729 15.19 -13.82 25.31
CA ALA A 729 14.29 -14.45 24.33
C ALA A 729 13.51 -15.61 24.97
N ARG A 730 14.15 -16.40 25.83
CA ARG A 730 13.49 -17.44 26.62
C ARG A 730 12.41 -16.86 27.53
N GLU A 731 12.77 -15.88 28.36
CA GLU A 731 11.83 -15.24 29.29
C GLU A 731 10.64 -14.60 28.55
N THR A 732 10.93 -13.88 27.46
CA THR A 732 9.92 -13.23 26.63
C THR A 732 8.98 -14.25 25.96
N PHE A 733 9.50 -15.41 25.57
CA PHE A 733 8.72 -16.50 25.00
C PHE A 733 7.86 -17.21 26.06
N GLU A 734 8.40 -17.49 27.24
CA GLU A 734 7.69 -18.14 28.35
C GLU A 734 6.56 -17.28 28.92
N ALA A 735 6.69 -15.95 28.83
CA ALA A 735 5.61 -15.02 29.17
C ALA A 735 4.40 -15.08 28.21
N GLN A 736 4.55 -15.69 27.02
CA GLN A 736 3.46 -15.80 26.04
C GLN A 736 2.46 -16.88 26.45
N LYS A 737 1.20 -16.49 26.61
CA LYS A 737 0.10 -17.42 26.95
C LYS A 737 -0.63 -17.97 25.73
N ASP A 738 -0.30 -17.51 24.52
CA ASP A 738 -0.98 -17.91 23.29
C ASP A 738 -0.44 -19.24 22.76
N GLY A 739 -1.31 -20.26 22.68
CA GLY A 739 -0.95 -21.60 22.19
C GLY A 739 -0.43 -21.61 20.74
N ARG A 740 -0.75 -20.60 19.91
CA ARG A 740 -0.19 -20.47 18.55
C ARG A 740 1.28 -20.07 18.59
N VAL A 741 1.66 -19.21 19.54
CA VAL A 741 3.05 -18.81 19.74
C VAL A 741 3.86 -19.96 20.32
N ALA A 742 3.27 -20.78 21.20
CA ALA A 742 3.91 -21.96 21.77
C ALA A 742 4.46 -22.94 20.70
N ARG A 743 3.86 -22.95 19.49
CA ARG A 743 4.33 -23.75 18.36
C ARG A 743 5.75 -23.39 17.92
N LEU A 744 6.25 -22.16 18.18
CA LEU A 744 7.61 -21.74 17.83
C LEU A 744 8.69 -22.29 18.77
N LYS A 745 8.33 -22.94 19.89
CA LYS A 745 9.27 -23.48 20.87
C LYS A 745 10.41 -24.33 20.26
N PRO A 746 10.15 -25.24 19.29
CA PRO A 746 11.20 -26.00 18.62
C PRO A 746 12.27 -25.12 17.96
N ALA A 747 11.90 -23.99 17.36
CA ALA A 747 12.85 -23.07 16.73
C ALA A 747 13.77 -22.40 17.76
N LEU A 748 13.21 -21.96 18.90
CA LEU A 748 13.97 -21.36 19.98
C LEU A 748 14.94 -22.37 20.61
N VAL A 749 14.49 -23.60 20.89
CA VAL A 749 15.35 -24.67 21.40
C VAL A 749 16.48 -25.00 20.42
N GLY A 750 16.18 -24.99 19.12
CA GLY A 750 17.19 -25.17 18.07
C GLY A 750 18.28 -24.10 18.11
N LEU A 751 17.89 -22.83 18.20
CA LEU A 751 18.82 -21.69 18.28
C LEU A 751 19.71 -21.77 19.52
N GLU A 752 19.13 -22.06 20.69
CA GLU A 752 19.87 -22.19 21.95
C GLU A 752 20.84 -23.38 21.95
N ALA A 753 20.49 -24.48 21.28
CA ALA A 753 21.37 -25.63 21.13
C ALA A 753 22.58 -25.27 20.25
N VAL A 754 22.37 -24.61 19.12
CA VAL A 754 23.46 -24.15 18.23
C VAL A 754 24.34 -23.11 18.90
N HIS A 755 23.75 -22.20 19.69
CA HIS A 755 24.51 -21.25 20.51
C HIS A 755 25.50 -21.96 21.46
N ARG A 756 25.07 -23.09 22.03
CA ARG A 756 25.90 -23.96 22.88
C ARG A 756 26.81 -24.93 22.11
N GLY A 757 26.87 -24.83 20.78
CA GLY A 757 27.77 -25.62 19.94
C GLY A 757 27.18 -26.92 19.36
N ALA A 758 25.89 -27.18 19.54
CA ALA A 758 25.23 -28.29 18.84
C ALA A 758 25.13 -28.03 17.32
N ARG A 759 24.98 -29.10 16.55
CA ARG A 759 24.73 -29.06 15.10
C ARG A 759 23.43 -29.77 14.78
N PHE A 760 22.75 -29.30 13.74
CA PHE A 760 21.55 -29.97 13.25
C PHE A 760 21.92 -31.28 12.55
N ASP A 761 21.04 -32.27 12.60
CA ASP A 761 21.10 -33.44 11.71
C ASP A 761 20.61 -33.10 10.29
N ALA A 762 20.60 -34.10 9.40
CA ALA A 762 20.16 -33.92 8.01
C ALA A 762 18.71 -33.44 7.89
N GLU A 763 17.87 -33.77 8.88
CA GLU A 763 16.46 -33.38 8.99
C GLU A 763 16.29 -32.00 9.64
N GLY A 764 17.37 -31.34 10.05
CA GLY A 764 17.34 -30.03 10.69
C GLY A 764 16.94 -30.07 12.16
N ARG A 765 17.27 -31.13 12.90
CA ARG A 765 16.89 -31.33 14.31
C ARG A 765 18.08 -31.42 15.25
N VAL A 766 17.82 -31.13 16.52
CA VAL A 766 18.73 -31.30 17.66
C VAL A 766 17.94 -31.94 18.82
N PRO A 767 18.62 -32.44 19.89
CA PRO A 767 17.93 -32.97 21.07
C PRO A 767 16.89 -32.02 21.67
N ASN A 768 15.99 -32.56 22.49
CA ASN A 768 14.86 -31.84 23.10
C ASN A 768 13.89 -31.22 22.08
N ASN A 769 13.75 -31.86 20.91
CA ASN A 769 12.86 -31.45 19.81
C ASN A 769 13.18 -30.04 19.27
N GLY A 770 14.44 -29.61 19.34
CA GLY A 770 14.87 -28.38 18.67
C GLY A 770 14.90 -28.56 17.15
N ARG A 771 14.55 -27.51 16.40
CA ARG A 771 14.43 -27.54 14.94
C ARG A 771 15.01 -26.29 14.29
N ARG A 772 15.64 -26.46 13.14
CA ARG A 772 16.03 -25.36 12.25
C ARG A 772 14.78 -24.74 11.66
N PHE A 773 14.62 -23.43 11.87
CA PHE A 773 13.49 -22.69 11.32
C PHE A 773 13.72 -22.28 9.85
N LEU A 774 12.86 -22.82 8.98
CA LEU A 774 12.74 -22.54 7.55
C LEU A 774 11.29 -22.12 7.25
N GLY A 775 11.06 -21.38 6.18
CA GLY A 775 9.75 -20.86 5.78
C GLY A 775 9.06 -21.71 4.70
N TRP A 776 9.81 -22.52 3.96
CA TRP A 776 9.32 -23.40 2.92
C TRP A 776 9.49 -24.87 3.29
N THR A 777 8.52 -25.70 2.86
CA THR A 777 8.59 -27.16 3.02
C THR A 777 7.96 -27.88 1.84
N LEU A 778 8.41 -29.12 1.60
CA LEU A 778 7.79 -30.06 0.68
C LEU A 778 6.72 -30.88 1.42
N GLY A 779 5.63 -30.23 1.81
CA GLY A 779 4.55 -30.83 2.61
C GLY A 779 3.87 -29.85 3.57
N PRO A 780 3.08 -30.35 4.53
CA PRO A 780 2.59 -29.54 5.65
C PRO A 780 3.77 -28.97 6.46
N HIS A 781 3.71 -27.66 6.74
CA HIS A 781 4.70 -27.02 7.58
C HIS A 781 4.39 -27.31 9.06
N TRP A 782 5.36 -27.70 9.87
CA TRP A 782 5.18 -28.12 11.27
C TRP A 782 4.53 -27.05 12.18
N LEU A 783 4.66 -25.75 11.87
CA LEU A 783 3.88 -24.67 12.53
C LEU A 783 2.36 -24.73 12.29
N LYS A 784 1.90 -25.54 11.33
CA LYS A 784 0.49 -25.79 11.07
C LYS A 784 -0.05 -26.99 11.85
N ASP A 785 0.82 -27.93 12.22
CA ASP A 785 0.44 -29.16 12.90
C ASP A 785 0.40 -28.88 14.41
N GLY A 786 -0.81 -28.69 14.94
CA GLY A 786 -1.05 -28.41 16.37
C GLY A 786 -2.49 -28.05 16.65
#